data_AF-A0A9E1Q5C8-F1
#
_entry.id   AF-A0A9E1Q5C8-F1
#
_cell.length_a   1.000
_cell.length_b   1.000
_cell.length_c   1.000
_cell.angle_alpha   90.00
_cell.angle_beta   90.00
_cell.angle_gamma   90.00
#
_symmetry.space_group_name_H-M   'P 1'
#
loop_
_entity.id
_entity.type
_entity.pdbx_description
1 polymer ?
#
loop_
_entity_poly.entity_id
_entity_poly.type
_entity_poly.pdbx_seq_one_letter_code
_entity_poly.pdbx_strand_id
1 'polypeptide(L)'
;MNIQRIVLIVLLATCSTALAGPTIGTQDTRLPKDVIPLVTVPNLDYASLGIEDETRERTGLPPQFAVPFEQHITPATDGIWERVDMNTQRWSLRVGCDNALSMNVGFGRFNLPASGSMIITDATGDYRIRPFTADDNKSHGQLWTPVVPGGEAIVEITVANKDRAMAVKGIELTSINPGYRWVHDAAGRGSSESCNIDVVCAEGDPWQEEIPSVAVYTLNGYLTCSGVMMNNSAQDQTPYFLTANHCGVTNSSDSSIVVYWNHQNSYCRAPGSSDSGGNGNGNFNQFTSGSTMRATRSYSDFTLTELSSNPNAAWGVTYSGWSRAGSASLGAGIHHPEAAEKRISFPDTVNATGEYWDVNWGEGRTAPGSSGSPLYDGNHRVVGQLCCGASYCPNDYNDYYGRSLDLAWSGSASSSLSSWLDPTGSGAQFIDTLVPGGGGDPQGACCIGTTCSYGTENDCNISGGEYAGDFVSCTSYPCGGAPEGACCIAGECSVMSASDCGSFGGSYQGDGSTCTNGICDNGGCEVGYSPDCAGTCFEDSVYTDWVGDGYCDDGAYVPSDYGYGGPAGVAIYLNCDAFNCDNDDCTDCGGGGDPTGACCVNGSCSIINEADCTSAGGTYNGDNSSCTGNPCGGGGECPAGEMQDCNGNCCPENWVAD
;
A
#
# COMPACT_ATOMS: atom_id res chain seq x y z
N MET A 1 -21.61 68.73 -56.72
CA MET A 1 -23.05 68.96 -56.95
C MET A 1 -23.81 67.86 -56.23
N ASN A 2 -24.20 68.12 -54.99
CA ASN A 2 -25.53 68.59 -54.55
C ASN A 2 -26.41 67.40 -54.15
N ILE A 3 -26.44 67.04 -52.85
CA ILE A 3 -27.30 67.60 -51.77
C ILE A 3 -28.70 66.97 -51.84
N GLN A 4 -29.05 66.12 -50.87
CA GLN A 4 -30.03 66.48 -49.82
C GLN A 4 -30.08 65.43 -48.70
N ARG A 5 -29.97 65.95 -47.47
CA ARG A 5 -30.24 65.31 -46.18
C ARG A 5 -31.75 65.25 -45.96
N ILE A 6 -32.28 64.18 -45.39
CA ILE A 6 -33.37 64.24 -44.38
C ILE A 6 -33.11 63.17 -43.32
N VAL A 7 -33.10 63.64 -42.07
CA VAL A 7 -33.02 62.89 -40.81
C VAL A 7 -34.43 62.41 -40.44
N LEU A 8 -34.58 61.16 -40.02
CA LEU A 8 -35.66 60.76 -39.11
C LEU A 8 -35.16 59.65 -38.17
N ILE A 9 -34.90 60.03 -36.93
CA ILE A 9 -34.64 59.13 -35.81
C ILE A 9 -36.00 58.62 -35.33
N VAL A 10 -36.24 57.32 -35.41
CA VAL A 10 -37.33 56.63 -34.70
C VAL A 10 -36.70 55.51 -33.90
N LEU A 11 -36.70 55.66 -32.57
CA LEU A 11 -36.47 54.59 -31.61
C LEU A 11 -37.58 53.53 -31.79
N LEU A 12 -37.20 52.32 -32.15
CA LEU A 12 -38.03 51.13 -31.96
C LEU A 12 -37.22 50.12 -31.17
N ALA A 13 -37.57 50.00 -29.89
CA ALA A 13 -37.15 48.92 -29.02
C ALA A 13 -37.79 47.61 -29.54
N THR A 14 -36.98 46.74 -30.14
CA THR A 14 -37.38 45.36 -30.41
C THR A 14 -36.81 44.46 -29.31
N CYS A 15 -37.73 43.95 -28.49
CA CYS A 15 -37.52 42.84 -27.58
C CYS A 15 -37.10 41.62 -28.40
N SER A 16 -35.81 41.28 -28.38
CA SER A 16 -35.30 40.02 -28.93
C SER A 16 -35.38 38.96 -27.84
N THR A 17 -36.49 38.24 -27.77
CA THR A 17 -36.54 36.96 -27.07
C THR A 17 -35.67 35.98 -27.84
N ALA A 18 -34.45 35.75 -27.35
CA ALA A 18 -33.63 34.62 -27.76
C ALA A 18 -34.36 33.34 -27.32
N LEU A 19 -35.01 32.67 -28.26
CA LEU A 19 -35.36 31.26 -28.11
C LEU A 19 -34.04 30.49 -28.15
N ALA A 20 -33.39 30.36 -27.00
CA ALA A 20 -32.47 29.26 -26.76
C ALA A 20 -33.31 27.98 -26.86
N GLY A 21 -33.26 27.33 -28.02
CA GLY A 21 -33.72 25.95 -28.14
C GLY A 21 -32.99 25.12 -27.09
N PRO A 22 -33.65 24.14 -26.46
CA PRO A 22 -32.97 23.27 -25.50
C PRO A 22 -31.81 22.60 -26.26
N THR A 23 -30.58 22.89 -25.84
CA THR A 23 -29.45 22.04 -26.16
C THR A 23 -29.78 20.68 -25.58
N ILE A 24 -30.14 19.73 -26.46
CA ILE A 24 -30.18 18.32 -26.11
C ILE A 24 -28.72 17.97 -25.79
N GLY A 25 -28.38 18.02 -24.50
CA GLY A 25 -27.20 17.36 -24.01
C GLY A 25 -27.36 15.88 -24.37
N THR A 26 -26.45 15.34 -25.15
CA THR A 26 -26.28 13.90 -25.31
C THR A 26 -25.88 13.37 -23.93
N GLN A 27 -26.88 13.06 -23.10
CA GLN A 27 -26.70 12.19 -21.95
C GLN A 27 -26.10 10.90 -22.51
N ASP A 28 -24.91 10.49 -22.04
CA ASP A 28 -24.35 9.16 -22.28
C ASP A 28 -25.27 8.16 -21.56
N THR A 29 -26.39 7.83 -22.19
CA THR A 29 -27.40 6.93 -21.62
C THR A 29 -26.90 5.51 -21.74
N ARG A 30 -25.99 5.12 -20.82
CA ARG A 30 -25.66 3.70 -20.58
C ARG A 30 -26.93 2.95 -20.19
N LEU A 31 -27.05 1.69 -20.63
CA LEU A 31 -28.07 0.79 -20.08
C LEU A 31 -27.96 0.73 -18.55
N PRO A 32 -29.09 0.67 -17.83
CA PRO A 32 -29.06 0.30 -16.42
C PRO A 32 -28.35 -1.03 -16.25
N LYS A 33 -27.47 -1.12 -15.24
CA LYS A 33 -26.63 -2.29 -14.98
C LYS A 33 -27.41 -3.62 -14.92
N ASP A 34 -28.62 -3.60 -14.37
CA ASP A 34 -29.49 -4.78 -14.24
C ASP A 34 -30.05 -5.29 -15.58
N VAL A 35 -29.96 -4.50 -16.64
CA VAL A 35 -30.34 -4.89 -18.00
C VAL A 35 -29.18 -5.56 -18.74
N ILE A 36 -27.93 -5.30 -18.33
CA ILE A 36 -26.75 -5.89 -18.95
C ILE A 36 -26.65 -7.36 -18.52
N PRO A 37 -26.60 -8.33 -19.45
CA PRO A 37 -26.47 -9.75 -19.09
C PRO A 37 -25.22 -10.03 -18.25
N LEU A 38 -25.37 -10.88 -17.23
CA LEU A 38 -24.30 -11.32 -16.33
C LEU A 38 -23.95 -12.78 -16.60
N VAL A 39 -22.67 -13.05 -16.85
CA VAL A 39 -22.09 -14.41 -16.79
C VAL A 39 -21.45 -14.59 -15.42
N THR A 40 -22.01 -15.51 -14.63
CA THR A 40 -21.49 -15.85 -13.30
C THR A 40 -20.62 -17.10 -13.39
N VAL A 41 -19.44 -17.05 -12.77
CA VAL A 41 -18.59 -18.24 -12.56
C VAL A 41 -18.77 -18.78 -11.12
N PRO A 42 -18.46 -20.06 -10.85
CA PRO A 42 -18.55 -20.62 -9.52
C PRO A 42 -17.75 -19.84 -8.47
N ASN A 43 -18.29 -19.79 -7.25
CA ASN A 43 -17.58 -19.23 -6.11
C ASN A 43 -16.28 -19.97 -5.82
N LEU A 44 -15.30 -19.23 -5.32
CA LEU A 44 -13.98 -19.72 -4.95
C LEU A 44 -14.04 -20.52 -3.65
N ASP A 45 -13.34 -21.66 -3.61
CA ASP A 45 -13.14 -22.45 -2.39
C ASP A 45 -11.82 -22.03 -1.72
N TYR A 46 -11.91 -21.02 -0.84
CA TYR A 46 -10.74 -20.47 -0.15
C TYR A 46 -9.98 -21.51 0.69
N ALA A 47 -10.68 -22.53 1.23
CA ALA A 47 -10.02 -23.57 2.01
C ALA A 47 -9.18 -24.50 1.13
N SER A 48 -9.69 -24.89 -0.05
CA SER A 48 -8.90 -25.65 -1.03
C SER A 48 -7.73 -24.81 -1.56
N LEU A 49 -7.98 -23.56 -1.90
CA LEU A 49 -6.97 -22.65 -2.46
C LEU A 49 -5.80 -22.42 -1.50
N GLY A 50 -6.06 -22.28 -0.19
CA GLY A 50 -4.98 -22.17 0.81
C GLY A 50 -4.06 -23.40 0.83
N ILE A 51 -4.63 -24.61 0.75
CA ILE A 51 -3.84 -25.87 0.71
C ILE A 51 -3.06 -25.99 -0.61
N GLU A 52 -3.68 -25.58 -1.72
CA GLU A 52 -3.03 -25.55 -3.03
C GLU A 52 -1.84 -24.58 -3.02
N ASP A 53 -2.00 -23.39 -2.43
CA ASP A 53 -0.95 -22.39 -2.34
C ASP A 53 0.27 -22.87 -1.52
N GLU A 54 0.05 -23.45 -0.34
CA GLU A 54 1.12 -24.07 0.46
C GLU A 54 1.86 -25.16 -0.34
N THR A 55 1.13 -25.92 -1.15
CA THR A 55 1.72 -26.96 -2.01
C THR A 55 2.53 -26.37 -3.15
N ARG A 56 2.02 -25.31 -3.80
CA ARG A 56 2.73 -24.60 -4.88
C ARG A 56 4.04 -24.02 -4.37
N GLU A 57 4.00 -23.32 -3.24
CA GLU A 57 5.18 -22.71 -2.63
C GLU A 57 6.23 -23.77 -2.27
N ARG A 58 5.83 -24.84 -1.57
CA ARG A 58 6.73 -25.95 -1.21
C ARG A 58 7.35 -26.67 -2.42
N THR A 59 6.72 -26.60 -3.58
CA THR A 59 7.21 -27.21 -4.83
C THR A 59 7.89 -26.21 -5.76
N GLY A 60 8.06 -24.95 -5.35
CA GLY A 60 8.71 -23.89 -6.13
C GLY A 60 7.91 -23.49 -7.38
N LEU A 61 6.59 -23.71 -7.37
CA LEU A 61 5.71 -23.25 -8.44
C LEU A 61 5.42 -21.76 -8.26
N PRO A 62 5.19 -21.03 -9.37
CA PRO A 62 4.85 -19.63 -9.29
C PRO A 62 3.54 -19.47 -8.51
N PRO A 63 3.43 -18.44 -7.68
CA PRO A 63 2.20 -18.23 -6.96
C PRO A 63 1.00 -17.94 -7.88
N GLN A 64 -0.18 -18.24 -7.35
CA GLN A 64 -1.46 -18.08 -8.03
C GLN A 64 -2.34 -17.07 -7.30
N PHE A 65 -2.95 -16.11 -7.99
CA PHE A 65 -3.78 -15.08 -7.35
C PHE A 65 -5.25 -15.13 -7.76
N ALA A 66 -5.55 -15.87 -8.82
CA ALA A 66 -6.89 -16.06 -9.36
C ALA A 66 -7.13 -17.51 -9.77
N VAL A 67 -8.38 -17.85 -10.07
CA VAL A 67 -8.75 -19.16 -10.63
C VAL A 67 -9.27 -18.95 -12.05
N PRO A 68 -8.63 -19.51 -13.09
CA PRO A 68 -9.07 -19.32 -14.45
C PRO A 68 -10.31 -20.18 -14.76
N PHE A 69 -11.36 -19.56 -15.29
CA PHE A 69 -12.54 -20.25 -15.82
C PHE A 69 -12.61 -20.07 -17.34
N GLU A 70 -12.41 -21.17 -18.06
CA GLU A 70 -12.51 -21.19 -19.52
C GLU A 70 -13.97 -20.97 -19.97
N GLN A 71 -14.16 -20.11 -20.97
CA GLN A 71 -15.45 -19.72 -21.53
C GLN A 71 -15.34 -19.52 -23.05
N HIS A 72 -16.48 -19.38 -23.74
CA HIS A 72 -16.51 -19.05 -25.17
C HIS A 72 -17.55 -17.97 -25.44
N ILE A 73 -17.27 -16.76 -24.97
CA ILE A 73 -18.21 -15.65 -25.00
C ILE A 73 -17.91 -14.78 -26.23
N THR A 74 -18.93 -14.49 -27.02
CA THR A 74 -18.79 -13.63 -28.21
C THR A 74 -19.88 -12.56 -28.27
N PRO A 75 -19.62 -11.39 -28.88
CA PRO A 75 -20.68 -10.41 -29.12
C PRO A 75 -21.79 -10.87 -30.09
N ALA A 76 -21.66 -12.06 -30.69
CA ALA A 76 -22.68 -12.67 -31.54
C ALA A 76 -23.76 -13.41 -30.72
N THR A 77 -23.33 -14.05 -29.62
CA THR A 77 -24.12 -15.01 -28.84
C THR A 77 -24.45 -14.51 -27.44
N ASP A 78 -23.63 -13.62 -26.91
CA ASP A 78 -23.67 -13.18 -25.52
C ASP A 78 -23.77 -11.65 -25.42
N GLY A 79 -24.09 -11.17 -24.21
CA GLY A 79 -24.23 -9.75 -23.93
C GLY A 79 -25.40 -9.10 -24.67
N ILE A 80 -25.41 -7.78 -24.70
CA ILE A 80 -26.49 -7.00 -25.34
C ILE A 80 -25.91 -5.89 -26.21
N TRP A 81 -26.50 -5.69 -27.39
CA TRP A 81 -26.20 -4.56 -28.26
C TRP A 81 -27.24 -3.46 -28.10
N GLU A 82 -26.79 -2.22 -27.95
CA GLU A 82 -27.61 -1.02 -27.99
C GLU A 82 -27.09 -0.01 -29.03
N ARG A 83 -27.98 0.85 -29.51
CA ARG A 83 -27.58 2.03 -30.29
C ARG A 83 -27.30 3.18 -29.32
N VAL A 84 -26.07 3.69 -29.32
CA VAL A 84 -25.70 4.88 -28.55
C VAL A 84 -26.15 6.13 -29.29
N ASP A 85 -25.96 6.17 -30.61
CA ASP A 85 -26.45 7.23 -31.49
C ASP A 85 -26.77 6.70 -32.91
N MET A 86 -27.00 7.59 -33.88
CA MET A 86 -27.32 7.22 -35.26
C MET A 86 -26.19 6.48 -36.00
N ASN A 87 -24.95 6.61 -35.54
CA ASN A 87 -23.73 6.15 -36.18
C ASN A 87 -22.97 5.10 -35.36
N THR A 88 -23.25 4.96 -34.06
CA THR A 88 -22.52 4.09 -33.14
C THR A 88 -23.42 3.07 -32.43
N GLN A 89 -22.82 1.91 -32.13
CA GLN A 89 -23.42 0.84 -31.35
C GLN A 89 -22.47 0.41 -30.24
N ARG A 90 -23.03 0.04 -29.10
CA ARG A 90 -22.30 -0.47 -27.94
C ARG A 90 -22.78 -1.89 -27.64
N TRP A 91 -21.84 -2.79 -27.42
CA TRP A 91 -22.06 -4.10 -26.84
C TRP A 91 -21.64 -4.07 -25.38
N SER A 92 -22.44 -4.62 -24.48
CA SER A 92 -22.13 -4.68 -23.04
C SER A 92 -22.37 -6.07 -22.48
N LEU A 93 -21.49 -6.49 -21.57
CA LEU A 93 -21.58 -7.75 -20.83
C LEU A 93 -21.00 -7.56 -19.41
N ARG A 94 -21.61 -8.19 -18.42
CA ARG A 94 -21.05 -8.33 -17.07
C ARG A 94 -20.50 -9.73 -16.88
N VAL A 95 -19.38 -9.84 -16.18
CA VAL A 95 -18.83 -11.11 -15.69
C VAL A 95 -18.62 -11.01 -14.19
N GLY A 96 -18.92 -12.06 -13.42
CA GLY A 96 -18.80 -11.98 -11.96
C GLY A 96 -18.65 -13.30 -11.22
N CYS A 97 -18.16 -13.19 -10.00
CA CYS A 97 -17.97 -14.24 -9.00
C CYS A 97 -18.24 -13.62 -7.62
N ASP A 98 -19.24 -14.11 -6.89
CA ASP A 98 -19.81 -13.40 -5.73
C ASP A 98 -18.80 -13.19 -4.59
N ASN A 99 -17.86 -14.12 -4.41
CA ASN A 99 -16.84 -14.07 -3.36
C ASN A 99 -15.42 -13.81 -3.88
N ALA A 100 -15.28 -13.29 -5.10
CA ALA A 100 -13.99 -12.85 -5.63
C ALA A 100 -13.62 -11.46 -5.13
N LEU A 101 -12.33 -11.24 -4.92
CA LEU A 101 -11.77 -9.96 -4.51
C LEU A 101 -11.48 -9.07 -5.71
N SER A 102 -11.02 -9.66 -6.81
CA SER A 102 -10.79 -8.95 -8.08
C SER A 102 -11.22 -9.80 -9.26
N MET A 103 -11.30 -9.19 -10.44
CA MET A 103 -11.59 -9.85 -11.71
C MET A 103 -10.55 -9.44 -12.75
N ASN A 104 -10.13 -10.36 -13.60
CA ASN A 104 -9.54 -10.03 -14.89
C ASN A 104 -10.05 -11.00 -15.96
N VAL A 105 -9.87 -10.65 -17.23
CA VAL A 105 -10.36 -11.45 -18.36
C VAL A 105 -9.30 -11.64 -19.43
N GLY A 106 -9.39 -12.78 -20.13
CA GLY A 106 -8.55 -13.11 -21.27
C GLY A 106 -9.39 -13.26 -22.53
N PHE A 107 -8.96 -12.61 -23.61
CA PHE A 107 -9.53 -12.75 -24.95
C PHE A 107 -8.59 -13.58 -25.82
N GLY A 108 -8.97 -14.84 -26.08
CA GLY A 108 -8.25 -15.72 -27.01
C GLY A 108 -8.36 -15.28 -28.47
N ARG A 109 -9.32 -14.40 -28.78
CA ARG A 109 -9.40 -13.67 -30.05
C ARG A 109 -9.72 -12.21 -29.79
N PHE A 110 -8.81 -11.33 -30.18
CA PHE A 110 -8.94 -9.89 -30.10
C PHE A 110 -8.48 -9.21 -31.38
N ASN A 111 -9.43 -8.61 -32.09
CA ASN A 111 -9.20 -7.80 -33.28
C ASN A 111 -10.31 -6.76 -33.39
N LEU A 112 -10.09 -5.58 -32.80
CA LEU A 112 -11.03 -4.46 -32.90
C LEU A 112 -10.86 -3.71 -34.23
N PRO A 113 -11.95 -3.28 -34.88
CA PRO A 113 -11.87 -2.36 -36.02
C PRO A 113 -11.31 -0.99 -35.58
N ALA A 114 -10.82 -0.19 -36.52
CA ALA A 114 -10.28 1.15 -36.22
C ALA A 114 -11.30 2.10 -35.54
N SER A 115 -12.60 1.87 -35.70
CA SER A 115 -13.64 2.63 -34.99
C SER A 115 -13.92 2.13 -33.57
N GLY A 116 -13.29 1.03 -33.16
CA GLY A 116 -13.62 0.27 -31.97
C GLY A 116 -12.87 0.74 -30.73
N SER A 117 -13.60 0.78 -29.62
CA SER A 117 -13.05 1.05 -28.29
C SER A 117 -13.70 0.09 -27.31
N MET A 118 -12.89 -0.70 -26.61
CA MET A 118 -13.31 -1.54 -25.50
C MET A 118 -12.95 -0.86 -24.17
N ILE A 119 -13.90 -0.80 -23.24
CA ILE A 119 -13.70 -0.31 -21.88
C ILE A 119 -14.07 -1.44 -20.93
N ILE A 120 -13.28 -1.59 -19.87
CA ILE A 120 -13.55 -2.55 -18.79
C ILE A 120 -13.55 -1.78 -17.48
N THR A 121 -14.62 -1.91 -16.71
CA THR A 121 -14.81 -1.25 -15.43
C THR A 121 -15.13 -2.24 -14.32
N ASP A 122 -15.03 -1.77 -13.08
CA ASP A 122 -15.65 -2.43 -11.94
C ASP A 122 -17.19 -2.33 -12.00
N ALA A 123 -17.82 -2.89 -10.97
CA ALA A 123 -19.24 -2.91 -10.75
C ALA A 123 -19.91 -1.53 -10.69
N THR A 124 -19.19 -0.48 -10.27
CA THR A 124 -19.72 0.88 -10.04
C THR A 124 -19.39 1.84 -11.18
N GLY A 125 -18.37 1.54 -11.98
CA GLY A 125 -17.80 2.41 -13.01
C GLY A 125 -16.73 3.38 -12.49
N ASP A 126 -16.37 3.29 -11.20
CA ASP A 126 -15.39 4.17 -10.55
C ASP A 126 -13.99 3.78 -10.98
N TYR A 127 -13.64 2.50 -10.88
CA TYR A 127 -12.42 1.97 -11.47
C TYR A 127 -12.65 1.60 -12.94
N ARG A 128 -11.75 2.07 -13.80
CA ARG A 128 -11.74 1.71 -15.22
C ARG A 128 -10.32 1.50 -15.72
N ILE A 129 -10.15 0.46 -16.51
CA ILE A 129 -8.96 0.29 -17.32
C ILE A 129 -9.01 1.32 -18.46
N ARG A 130 -7.84 1.81 -18.90
CA ARG A 130 -7.79 2.63 -20.13
C ARG A 130 -8.52 1.91 -21.27
N PRO A 131 -9.08 2.64 -22.25
CA PRO A 131 -9.67 1.99 -23.41
C PRO A 131 -8.66 1.13 -24.17
N PHE A 132 -9.09 -0.04 -24.62
CA PHE A 132 -8.39 -0.84 -25.62
C PHE A 132 -8.93 -0.49 -27.01
N THR A 133 -8.04 -0.30 -27.97
CA THR A 133 -8.38 0.13 -29.33
C THR A 133 -7.75 -0.78 -30.37
N ALA A 134 -7.84 -0.42 -31.65
CA ALA A 134 -7.12 -1.13 -32.71
C ALA A 134 -5.59 -1.13 -32.52
N ASP A 135 -5.03 -0.20 -31.75
CA ASP A 135 -3.59 -0.17 -31.42
C ASP A 135 -3.17 -1.31 -30.46
N ASP A 136 -4.14 -1.90 -29.76
CA ASP A 136 -3.95 -3.07 -28.90
C ASP A 136 -4.11 -4.39 -29.67
N ASN A 137 -4.40 -4.36 -30.98
CA ASN A 137 -4.42 -5.57 -31.82
C ASN A 137 -2.99 -6.08 -32.03
N LYS A 138 -2.60 -7.11 -31.27
CA LYS A 138 -1.29 -7.75 -31.41
C LYS A 138 -1.30 -8.87 -32.45
N SER A 139 -0.13 -9.19 -33.00
CA SER A 139 0.03 -10.23 -34.03
C SER A 139 -0.38 -11.63 -33.57
N HIS A 140 -0.25 -11.92 -32.27
CA HIS A 140 -0.73 -13.16 -31.65
C HIS A 140 -2.26 -13.21 -31.49
N GLY A 141 -2.97 -12.11 -31.73
CA GLY A 141 -4.44 -12.07 -31.77
C GLY A 141 -5.14 -12.26 -30.43
N GLN A 142 -4.43 -12.08 -29.30
CA GLN A 142 -4.99 -12.18 -27.95
C GLN A 142 -4.91 -10.83 -27.24
N LEU A 143 -5.76 -10.64 -26.22
CA LEU A 143 -5.66 -9.54 -25.26
C LEU A 143 -5.90 -10.07 -23.85
N TRP A 144 -5.02 -9.73 -22.93
CA TRP A 144 -5.17 -10.03 -21.51
C TRP A 144 -5.19 -8.73 -20.71
N THR A 145 -6.08 -8.64 -19.73
CA THR A 145 -6.41 -7.37 -19.09
C THR A 145 -5.74 -7.24 -17.72
N PRO A 146 -5.49 -6.00 -17.29
CA PRO A 146 -5.31 -5.70 -15.89
C PRO A 146 -6.43 -6.23 -15.00
N VAL A 147 -6.12 -6.34 -13.72
CA VAL A 147 -7.08 -6.60 -12.65
C VAL A 147 -8.04 -5.42 -12.45
N VAL A 148 -9.28 -5.77 -12.14
CA VAL A 148 -10.39 -4.89 -11.79
C VAL A 148 -10.80 -5.23 -10.36
N PRO A 149 -10.85 -4.26 -9.44
CA PRO A 149 -11.36 -4.45 -8.08
C PRO A 149 -12.79 -4.98 -8.02
N GLY A 150 -13.06 -5.82 -7.03
CA GLY A 150 -14.37 -6.40 -6.76
C GLY A 150 -14.67 -7.66 -7.56
N GLY A 151 -15.73 -8.37 -7.16
CA GLY A 151 -16.15 -9.64 -7.77
C GLY A 151 -16.92 -9.51 -9.09
N GLU A 152 -16.92 -8.36 -9.74
CA GLU A 152 -17.61 -8.16 -11.01
C GLU A 152 -16.91 -7.14 -11.90
N ALA A 153 -16.78 -7.48 -13.19
CA ALA A 153 -16.29 -6.57 -14.23
C ALA A 153 -17.34 -6.38 -15.33
N ILE A 154 -17.42 -5.15 -15.85
CA ILE A 154 -18.29 -4.79 -16.98
C ILE A 154 -17.42 -4.55 -18.20
N VAL A 155 -17.67 -5.29 -19.28
CA VAL A 155 -16.99 -5.16 -20.57
C VAL A 155 -17.92 -4.45 -21.54
N GLU A 156 -17.48 -3.33 -22.10
CA GLU A 156 -18.22 -2.55 -23.08
C GLU A 156 -17.40 -2.36 -24.36
N ILE A 157 -17.97 -2.61 -25.53
CA ILE A 157 -17.33 -2.39 -26.83
C ILE A 157 -18.18 -1.42 -27.65
N THR A 158 -17.67 -0.23 -27.91
CA THR A 158 -18.32 0.76 -28.77
C THR A 158 -17.68 0.76 -30.16
N VAL A 159 -18.49 0.70 -31.21
CA VAL A 159 -18.04 0.67 -32.63
C VAL A 159 -18.98 1.48 -33.52
N ALA A 160 -18.49 1.91 -34.68
CA ALA A 160 -19.35 2.46 -35.73
C ALA A 160 -20.29 1.37 -36.28
N ASN A 161 -21.51 1.76 -36.67
CA ASN A 161 -22.55 0.85 -37.17
C ASN A 161 -22.07 -0.04 -38.32
N LYS A 162 -21.24 0.51 -39.21
CA LYS A 162 -20.66 -0.21 -40.36
C LYS A 162 -19.67 -1.30 -39.95
N ASP A 163 -19.05 -1.18 -38.77
CA ASP A 163 -17.96 -2.04 -38.30
C ASP A 163 -18.42 -3.06 -37.26
N ARG A 164 -19.71 -3.07 -36.89
CA ARG A 164 -20.30 -4.06 -35.96
C ARG A 164 -19.96 -5.50 -36.33
N ALA A 165 -20.07 -5.85 -37.61
CA ALA A 165 -19.79 -7.22 -38.07
C ALA A 165 -18.32 -7.62 -37.88
N MET A 166 -17.39 -6.66 -37.83
CA MET A 166 -15.98 -6.91 -37.52
C MET A 166 -15.82 -7.20 -36.02
N ALA A 167 -16.42 -6.40 -35.14
CA ALA A 167 -16.36 -6.63 -33.69
C ALA A 167 -16.96 -7.99 -33.29
N VAL A 168 -18.12 -8.34 -33.88
CA VAL A 168 -18.80 -9.63 -33.65
C VAL A 168 -17.93 -10.83 -34.03
N LYS A 169 -17.06 -10.70 -35.05
CA LYS A 169 -16.16 -11.77 -35.50
C LYS A 169 -14.79 -11.73 -34.83
N GLY A 170 -14.35 -10.55 -34.45
CA GLY A 170 -13.00 -10.26 -33.98
C GLY A 170 -12.80 -10.42 -32.48
N ILE A 171 -13.86 -10.69 -31.71
CA ILE A 171 -13.81 -10.76 -30.25
C ILE A 171 -14.33 -12.12 -29.76
N GLU A 172 -13.52 -12.80 -28.95
CA GLU A 172 -13.90 -13.96 -28.15
C GLU A 172 -13.22 -13.86 -26.78
N LEU A 173 -14.01 -13.75 -25.72
CA LEU A 173 -13.54 -13.84 -24.35
C LEU A 173 -13.48 -15.33 -23.99
N THR A 174 -12.27 -15.79 -23.64
CA THR A 174 -11.96 -17.19 -23.39
C THR A 174 -11.63 -17.52 -21.94
N SER A 175 -11.33 -16.51 -21.11
CA SER A 175 -11.03 -16.71 -19.69
C SER A 175 -11.67 -15.64 -18.82
N ILE A 176 -12.36 -16.06 -17.76
CA ILE A 176 -12.81 -15.21 -16.66
C ILE A 176 -12.00 -15.62 -15.43
N ASN A 177 -11.27 -14.70 -14.82
CA ASN A 177 -10.29 -15.00 -13.78
C ASN A 177 -10.64 -14.24 -12.48
N PRO A 178 -11.52 -14.80 -11.62
CA PRO A 178 -11.76 -14.30 -10.26
C PRO A 178 -10.53 -14.47 -9.36
N GLY A 179 -10.07 -13.35 -8.80
CA GLY A 179 -8.97 -13.24 -7.86
C GLY A 179 -9.39 -13.49 -6.41
N TYR A 180 -8.50 -14.09 -5.62
CA TYR A 180 -8.71 -14.41 -4.19
C TYR A 180 -7.58 -13.93 -3.27
N ARG A 181 -6.51 -13.31 -3.80
CA ARG A 181 -5.46 -12.69 -2.98
C ARG A 181 -4.69 -11.61 -3.74
N TRP A 182 -3.93 -10.82 -2.98
CA TRP A 182 -3.00 -9.76 -3.36
C TRP A 182 -3.63 -8.53 -3.99
N VAL A 183 -4.37 -8.70 -5.07
CA VAL A 183 -5.18 -7.61 -5.61
C VAL A 183 -6.57 -7.72 -4.99
N HIS A 184 -6.75 -7.06 -3.85
CA HIS A 184 -7.96 -7.17 -3.04
C HIS A 184 -9.06 -6.22 -3.52
N ASP A 185 -8.80 -4.91 -3.62
CA ASP A 185 -9.75 -3.92 -4.16
C ASP A 185 -9.10 -2.54 -4.49
N ALA A 186 -9.90 -1.47 -4.58
CA ALA A 186 -9.42 -0.11 -4.88
C ALA A 186 -8.59 0.52 -3.76
N ALA A 187 -8.83 0.10 -2.51
CA ALA A 187 -8.10 0.49 -1.31
C ALA A 187 -7.07 -0.59 -0.91
N GLY A 188 -7.38 -1.86 -1.12
CA GLY A 188 -6.55 -3.04 -0.85
C GLY A 188 -5.65 -3.44 -2.03
N ARG A 189 -4.42 -2.95 -2.07
CA ARG A 189 -3.44 -3.19 -3.14
C ARG A 189 -2.46 -4.34 -2.88
N GLY A 190 -2.60 -4.98 -1.72
CA GLY A 190 -1.76 -6.10 -1.29
C GLY A 190 -0.88 -5.70 -0.11
N SER A 191 -0.31 -6.70 0.55
CA SER A 191 0.62 -6.51 1.66
C SER A 191 1.76 -7.50 1.54
N SER A 192 2.95 -7.06 1.93
CA SER A 192 4.13 -7.90 2.11
C SER A 192 4.58 -7.84 3.56
N GLU A 193 5.52 -8.68 3.97
CA GLU A 193 6.04 -8.66 5.34
C GLU A 193 6.73 -7.32 5.68
N SER A 194 6.69 -6.92 6.96
CA SER A 194 7.02 -5.56 7.40
C SER A 194 8.48 -5.18 7.30
N CYS A 195 9.43 -6.12 7.33
CA CYS A 195 10.86 -5.81 7.27
C CYS A 195 11.31 -5.31 5.88
N ASN A 196 10.49 -5.49 4.84
CA ASN A 196 10.81 -5.01 3.51
C ASN A 196 10.81 -3.48 3.45
N ILE A 197 11.66 -2.92 2.59
CA ILE A 197 11.89 -1.48 2.48
C ILE A 197 11.18 -0.97 1.21
N ASP A 198 10.27 -0.01 1.35
CA ASP A 198 9.67 0.63 0.16
C ASP A 198 10.74 1.33 -0.68
N VAL A 199 10.68 1.21 -2.01
CA VAL A 199 11.67 1.82 -2.92
C VAL A 199 11.73 3.36 -2.86
N VAL A 200 10.72 4.00 -2.25
CA VAL A 200 10.67 5.46 -2.04
C VAL A 200 11.34 5.91 -0.74
N CYS A 201 11.84 4.97 0.07
CA CYS A 201 12.69 5.26 1.22
C CYS A 201 14.08 5.74 0.78
N ALA A 202 14.82 6.37 1.69
CA ALA A 202 16.14 6.95 1.40
C ALA A 202 17.16 5.94 0.87
N GLU A 203 17.01 4.67 1.25
CA GLU A 203 17.81 3.54 0.76
C GLU A 203 17.65 3.35 -0.76
N GLY A 204 16.50 3.75 -1.33
CA GLY A 204 16.22 3.71 -2.76
C GLY A 204 16.73 4.93 -3.55
N ASP A 205 17.18 6.00 -2.90
CA ASP A 205 17.65 7.23 -3.58
C ASP A 205 18.80 6.98 -4.59
N PRO A 206 19.79 6.09 -4.32
CA PRO A 206 20.81 5.76 -5.30
C PRO A 206 20.29 4.97 -6.52
N TRP A 207 19.10 4.36 -6.43
CA TRP A 207 18.60 3.36 -7.38
C TRP A 207 17.48 3.89 -8.28
N GLN A 208 17.31 5.22 -8.38
CA GLN A 208 16.20 5.85 -9.12
C GLN A 208 16.20 5.54 -10.62
N GLU A 209 17.34 5.13 -11.19
CA GLU A 209 17.42 4.70 -12.58
C GLU A 209 16.99 3.23 -12.76
N GLU A 210 17.24 2.37 -11.77
CA GLU A 210 16.93 0.94 -11.84
C GLU A 210 15.50 0.64 -11.37
N ILE A 211 14.99 1.36 -10.36
CA ILE A 211 13.65 1.14 -9.80
C ILE A 211 12.55 1.11 -10.87
N PRO A 212 12.49 2.04 -11.86
CA PRO A 212 11.43 2.05 -12.87
C PRO A 212 11.46 0.86 -13.85
N SER A 213 12.60 0.17 -13.99
CA SER A 213 12.75 -0.99 -14.88
C SER A 213 12.07 -2.25 -14.34
N VAL A 214 11.85 -2.31 -13.02
CA VAL A 214 11.30 -3.47 -12.32
C VAL A 214 9.78 -3.38 -12.25
N ALA A 215 9.12 -4.51 -12.48
CA ALA A 215 7.66 -4.60 -12.47
C ALA A 215 7.16 -5.95 -11.98
N VAL A 216 5.97 -5.94 -11.38
CA VAL A 216 5.14 -7.13 -11.17
C VAL A 216 4.35 -7.41 -12.44
N TYR A 217 4.09 -8.68 -12.73
CA TYR A 217 3.26 -9.05 -13.88
C TYR A 217 2.35 -10.22 -13.57
N THR A 218 1.22 -10.28 -14.27
CA THR A 218 0.35 -11.45 -14.28
C THR A 218 0.55 -12.27 -15.54
N LEU A 219 0.34 -13.59 -15.45
CA LEU A 219 0.45 -14.54 -16.55
C LEU A 219 -0.77 -15.47 -16.57
N ASN A 220 -1.31 -15.70 -17.76
CA ASN A 220 -2.58 -16.41 -17.99
C ASN A 220 -3.75 -15.83 -17.17
N GLY A 221 -3.62 -14.59 -16.68
CA GLY A 221 -4.58 -13.95 -15.79
C GLY A 221 -4.69 -14.54 -14.38
N TYR A 222 -3.80 -15.45 -13.97
CA TYR A 222 -3.90 -16.11 -12.66
C TYR A 222 -2.58 -16.38 -11.93
N LEU A 223 -1.45 -16.39 -12.63
CA LEU A 223 -0.11 -16.48 -12.00
C LEU A 223 0.49 -15.08 -11.89
N THR A 224 1.43 -14.91 -10.96
CA THR A 224 2.20 -13.67 -10.83
C THR A 224 3.67 -13.94 -10.54
N CYS A 225 4.51 -13.00 -10.94
CA CYS A 225 5.94 -12.94 -10.64
C CYS A 225 6.44 -11.49 -10.83
N SER A 226 7.72 -11.26 -10.57
CA SER A 226 8.43 -10.03 -10.86
C SER A 226 9.30 -10.18 -12.11
N GLY A 227 9.73 -9.07 -12.70
CA GLY A 227 10.75 -9.06 -13.75
C GLY A 227 11.34 -7.68 -13.96
N VAL A 228 12.26 -7.57 -14.93
CA VAL A 228 13.04 -6.36 -15.20
C VAL A 228 13.16 -6.09 -16.70
N MET A 229 13.00 -4.83 -17.09
CA MET A 229 13.33 -4.34 -18.43
C MET A 229 14.86 -4.32 -18.63
N MET A 230 15.34 -4.92 -19.72
CA MET A 230 16.76 -5.09 -19.98
C MET A 230 17.22 -4.21 -21.15
N ASN A 231 18.32 -3.48 -20.94
CA ASN A 231 19.02 -2.79 -22.02
C ASN A 231 19.74 -3.81 -22.94
N ASN A 232 20.08 -3.38 -24.15
CA ASN A 232 20.90 -4.14 -25.08
C ASN A 232 22.01 -3.27 -25.71
N SER A 233 23.00 -3.88 -26.35
CA SER A 233 24.15 -3.15 -26.90
C SER A 233 23.83 -2.19 -28.05
N ALA A 234 22.63 -2.25 -28.63
CA ALA A 234 22.15 -1.25 -29.59
C ALA A 234 21.51 -0.02 -28.92
N GLN A 235 21.20 -0.09 -27.61
CA GLN A 235 20.51 0.95 -26.84
C GLN A 235 19.23 1.47 -27.53
N ASP A 236 18.48 0.56 -28.13
CA ASP A 236 17.35 0.87 -29.02
C ASP A 236 15.97 0.79 -28.35
N GLN A 237 15.96 0.60 -27.02
CA GLN A 237 14.73 0.47 -26.22
C GLN A 237 13.84 -0.73 -26.63
N THR A 238 14.40 -1.74 -27.31
CA THR A 238 13.68 -3.00 -27.55
C THR A 238 13.22 -3.57 -26.21
N PRO A 239 11.92 -3.88 -26.02
CA PRO A 239 11.34 -4.11 -24.70
C PRO A 239 11.57 -5.55 -24.22
N TYR A 240 12.84 -5.90 -24.06
CA TYR A 240 13.24 -7.16 -23.45
C TYR A 240 12.96 -7.13 -21.96
N PHE A 241 12.23 -8.12 -21.48
CA PHE A 241 11.83 -8.28 -20.09
C PHE A 241 12.34 -9.63 -19.58
N LEU A 242 13.24 -9.60 -18.60
CA LEU A 242 13.81 -10.77 -17.96
C LEU A 242 12.95 -11.17 -16.75
N THR A 243 12.69 -12.47 -16.63
CA THR A 243 12.01 -13.10 -15.50
C THR A 243 12.57 -14.51 -15.28
N ALA A 244 12.02 -15.27 -14.35
CA ALA A 244 12.40 -16.63 -14.05
C ALA A 244 11.72 -17.67 -14.97
N ASN A 245 12.38 -18.80 -15.23
CA ASN A 245 11.80 -19.90 -16.02
C ASN A 245 10.65 -20.59 -15.30
N HIS A 246 10.76 -20.82 -13.99
CA HIS A 246 9.71 -21.44 -13.20
C HIS A 246 8.42 -20.62 -13.19
N CYS A 247 8.47 -19.30 -13.46
CA CYS A 247 7.28 -18.45 -13.59
C CYS A 247 6.37 -18.84 -14.77
N GLY A 248 6.82 -19.70 -15.68
CA GLY A 248 5.96 -20.35 -16.65
C GLY A 248 5.67 -19.53 -17.91
N VAL A 249 6.50 -18.51 -18.20
CA VAL A 249 6.48 -17.82 -19.50
C VAL A 249 7.02 -18.79 -20.56
N THR A 250 6.17 -19.18 -21.50
CA THR A 250 6.44 -20.15 -22.56
C THR A 250 5.86 -19.65 -23.88
N ASN A 251 6.20 -20.31 -25.01
CA ASN A 251 5.57 -20.01 -26.30
C ASN A 251 4.03 -20.14 -26.32
N SER A 252 3.43 -20.80 -25.34
CA SER A 252 1.97 -20.94 -25.22
C SER A 252 1.32 -19.96 -24.25
N SER A 253 2.11 -19.27 -23.42
CA SER A 253 1.62 -18.37 -22.37
C SER A 253 2.15 -16.94 -22.50
N ASP A 254 3.21 -16.68 -23.26
CA ASP A 254 3.85 -15.37 -23.43
C ASP A 254 2.88 -14.25 -23.86
N SER A 255 1.91 -14.55 -24.72
CA SER A 255 0.88 -13.60 -25.15
C SER A 255 -0.06 -13.15 -24.03
N SER A 256 -0.05 -13.83 -22.89
CA SER A 256 -0.92 -13.55 -21.75
C SER A 256 -0.33 -12.67 -20.67
N ILE A 257 0.93 -12.25 -20.83
CA ILE A 257 1.58 -11.40 -19.84
C ILE A 257 0.88 -10.03 -19.74
N VAL A 258 0.67 -9.54 -18.53
CA VAL A 258 0.29 -8.16 -18.25
C VAL A 258 1.26 -7.62 -17.21
N VAL A 259 2.11 -6.67 -17.61
CA VAL A 259 3.16 -6.10 -16.77
C VAL A 259 2.66 -4.77 -16.20
N TYR A 260 2.81 -4.57 -14.88
CA TYR A 260 2.39 -3.38 -14.15
C TYR A 260 3.60 -2.56 -13.73
N TRP A 261 3.70 -1.33 -14.26
CA TRP A 261 4.79 -0.41 -14.01
C TRP A 261 4.48 0.49 -12.81
N ASN A 262 5.53 0.93 -12.11
CA ASN A 262 5.45 1.91 -11.02
C ASN A 262 4.40 1.56 -9.94
N HIS A 263 4.19 0.26 -9.71
CA HIS A 263 3.38 -0.25 -8.63
C HIS A 263 4.18 -0.24 -7.31
N GLN A 264 4.18 0.88 -6.61
CA GLN A 264 4.97 1.09 -5.40
C GLN A 264 4.24 2.01 -4.44
N ASN A 265 4.58 1.94 -3.15
CA ASN A 265 3.97 2.82 -2.16
C ASN A 265 4.37 4.28 -2.42
N SER A 266 3.46 5.22 -2.18
CA SER A 266 3.68 6.64 -2.47
C SER A 266 4.52 7.39 -1.43
N TYR A 267 4.76 6.77 -0.26
CA TYR A 267 5.61 7.31 0.80
C TYR A 267 6.42 6.17 1.44
N CYS A 268 7.52 6.53 2.10
CA CYS A 268 8.34 5.55 2.80
C CYS A 268 7.64 5.11 4.09
N ARG A 269 7.29 3.82 4.19
CA ARG A 269 6.81 3.23 5.45
C ARG A 269 8.01 2.71 6.22
N ALA A 270 8.05 2.98 7.52
CA ALA A 270 9.16 2.58 8.38
C ALA A 270 9.36 1.04 8.33
N PRO A 271 10.53 0.52 7.90
CA PRO A 271 10.78 -0.91 7.90
C PRO A 271 10.59 -1.54 9.28
N GLY A 272 9.95 -2.70 9.32
CA GLY A 272 9.57 -3.42 10.54
C GLY A 272 8.26 -2.95 11.19
N SER A 273 7.71 -1.79 10.79
CA SER A 273 6.44 -1.28 11.34
C SER A 273 5.22 -2.05 10.82
N SER A 274 4.10 -1.94 11.56
CA SER A 274 2.80 -2.45 11.11
C SER A 274 2.34 -1.82 9.80
N ASP A 275 2.69 -0.56 9.52
CA ASP A 275 2.38 0.11 8.26
C ASP A 275 3.13 -0.54 7.08
N SER A 276 4.44 -0.81 7.24
CA SER A 276 5.21 -1.51 6.20
C SER A 276 4.69 -2.94 5.96
N GLY A 277 4.20 -3.62 7.01
CA GLY A 277 3.56 -4.93 6.89
C GLY A 277 2.10 -4.87 6.43
N GLY A 278 1.55 -3.66 6.35
CA GLY A 278 0.17 -3.38 6.02
C GLY A 278 -0.05 -3.25 4.53
N ASN A 279 -1.30 -2.92 4.20
CA ASN A 279 -1.71 -2.73 2.84
C ASN A 279 -1.19 -1.39 2.26
N GLY A 280 -0.54 -1.43 1.10
CA GLY A 280 -0.01 -0.22 0.46
C GLY A 280 -1.02 0.53 -0.41
N ASN A 281 -0.55 1.58 -1.07
CA ASN A 281 -1.35 2.43 -1.96
C ASN A 281 -0.83 2.50 -3.40
N GLY A 282 -0.10 1.47 -3.85
CA GLY A 282 0.47 1.40 -5.19
C GLY A 282 -0.58 1.36 -6.31
N ASN A 283 -0.23 1.97 -7.43
CA ASN A 283 -1.10 2.13 -8.60
C ASN A 283 -0.94 0.93 -9.58
N PHE A 284 -2.04 0.46 -10.21
CA PHE A 284 -2.04 -0.65 -11.21
C PHE A 284 -2.46 -0.19 -12.62
N ASN A 285 -2.51 1.12 -12.85
CA ASN A 285 -3.09 1.77 -14.01
C ASN A 285 -2.07 1.92 -15.16
N GLN A 286 -0.79 1.68 -14.88
CA GLN A 286 0.31 1.75 -15.85
C GLN A 286 0.71 0.34 -16.22
N PHE A 287 0.41 -0.10 -17.45
CA PHE A 287 0.62 -1.48 -17.84
C PHE A 287 0.89 -1.69 -19.32
N THR A 288 1.60 -2.78 -19.62
CA THR A 288 1.80 -3.31 -20.97
C THR A 288 1.23 -4.73 -21.04
N SER A 289 0.63 -5.11 -22.18
CA SER A 289 0.01 -6.43 -22.37
C SER A 289 0.54 -7.15 -23.61
N GLY A 290 0.78 -8.46 -23.45
CA GLY A 290 1.29 -9.37 -24.47
C GLY A 290 2.81 -9.34 -24.61
N SER A 291 3.40 -10.50 -24.92
CA SER A 291 4.81 -10.64 -25.24
C SER A 291 5.08 -11.81 -26.18
N THR A 292 6.33 -11.97 -26.60
CA THR A 292 6.84 -13.16 -27.29
C THR A 292 8.09 -13.66 -26.58
N MET A 293 8.08 -14.93 -26.15
CA MET A 293 9.24 -15.54 -25.50
C MET A 293 10.42 -15.59 -26.48
N ARG A 294 11.59 -15.11 -26.05
CA ARG A 294 12.82 -15.04 -26.85
C ARG A 294 13.80 -16.14 -26.50
N ALA A 295 14.08 -16.30 -25.20
CA ALA A 295 15.01 -17.30 -24.71
C ALA A 295 14.56 -17.82 -23.35
N THR A 296 14.82 -19.09 -23.07
CA THR A 296 14.57 -19.65 -21.73
C THR A 296 15.56 -20.76 -21.42
N ARG A 297 15.92 -20.92 -20.15
CA ARG A 297 16.79 -22.00 -19.72
C ARG A 297 16.59 -22.38 -18.25
N SER A 298 16.29 -23.66 -18.00
CA SER A 298 15.88 -24.15 -16.69
C SER A 298 17.00 -24.24 -15.66
N TYR A 299 18.21 -24.69 -16.01
CA TYR A 299 19.29 -24.88 -15.02
C TYR A 299 19.79 -23.57 -14.37
N SER A 300 19.61 -22.41 -15.03
CA SER A 300 19.86 -21.07 -14.45
C SER A 300 18.56 -20.27 -14.30
N ASP A 301 17.43 -20.97 -14.39
CA ASP A 301 16.07 -20.50 -14.19
C ASP A 301 15.71 -19.13 -14.79
N PHE A 302 16.11 -18.84 -16.02
CA PHE A 302 15.78 -17.56 -16.66
C PHE A 302 14.83 -17.72 -17.84
N THR A 303 14.03 -16.68 -18.08
CA THR A 303 13.28 -16.48 -19.31
C THR A 303 13.37 -15.02 -19.73
N LEU A 304 13.78 -14.78 -20.97
CA LEU A 304 13.71 -13.48 -21.63
C LEU A 304 12.51 -13.47 -22.57
N THR A 305 11.62 -12.51 -22.38
CA THR A 305 10.49 -12.24 -23.29
C THR A 305 10.61 -10.84 -23.88
N GLU A 306 10.03 -10.61 -25.05
CA GLU A 306 9.94 -9.27 -25.66
C GLU A 306 8.49 -8.82 -25.61
N LEU A 307 8.22 -7.70 -24.94
CA LEU A 307 6.85 -7.18 -24.82
C LEU A 307 6.32 -6.74 -26.19
N SER A 308 5.03 -6.94 -26.42
CA SER A 308 4.36 -6.64 -27.70
C SER A 308 4.24 -5.14 -28.02
N SER A 309 4.71 -4.27 -27.13
CA SER A 309 4.86 -2.83 -27.32
C SER A 309 5.76 -2.26 -26.22
N ASN A 310 6.42 -1.14 -26.52
CA ASN A 310 7.12 -0.37 -25.50
C ASN A 310 6.13 0.16 -24.45
N PRO A 311 6.55 0.29 -23.19
CA PRO A 311 5.79 1.03 -22.19
C PRO A 311 5.57 2.48 -22.66
N ASN A 312 4.52 3.13 -22.17
CA ASN A 312 4.29 4.53 -22.48
C ASN A 312 5.46 5.37 -21.93
N ALA A 313 6.07 6.19 -22.78
CA ALA A 313 7.20 7.04 -22.40
C ALA A 313 6.89 7.95 -21.19
N ALA A 314 5.62 8.35 -20.99
CA ALA A 314 5.20 9.15 -19.85
C ALA A 314 5.31 8.43 -18.50
N TRP A 315 5.51 7.11 -18.49
CA TRP A 315 5.70 6.33 -17.25
C TRP A 315 7.16 6.28 -16.80
N GLY A 316 8.11 6.80 -17.58
CA GLY A 316 9.51 6.86 -17.19
C GLY A 316 10.17 5.49 -16.99
N VAL A 317 9.64 4.43 -17.61
CA VAL A 317 10.21 3.08 -17.51
C VAL A 317 11.60 3.06 -18.14
N THR A 318 12.60 2.63 -17.37
CA THR A 318 14.00 2.50 -17.77
C THR A 318 14.33 1.07 -18.21
N TYR A 319 15.51 0.89 -18.77
CA TYR A 319 16.02 -0.40 -19.25
C TYR A 319 17.33 -0.68 -18.53
N SER A 320 17.33 -1.58 -17.56
CA SER A 320 18.48 -1.84 -16.70
C SER A 320 19.69 -2.36 -17.46
N GLY A 321 20.85 -1.88 -17.04
CA GLY A 321 22.14 -2.41 -17.48
C GLY A 321 22.34 -3.85 -17.03
N TRP A 322 23.33 -4.51 -17.59
CA TRP A 322 23.68 -5.89 -17.23
C TRP A 322 25.18 -6.11 -17.21
N SER A 323 25.61 -7.09 -16.42
CA SER A 323 27.00 -7.54 -16.33
C SER A 323 27.03 -9.05 -16.44
N ARG A 324 27.92 -9.57 -17.30
CA ARG A 324 28.17 -11.01 -17.44
C ARG A 324 29.44 -11.46 -16.71
N ALA A 325 29.89 -10.68 -15.73
CA ALA A 325 31.03 -11.04 -14.91
C ALA A 325 30.73 -12.30 -14.08
N GLY A 326 31.73 -13.17 -13.93
CA GLY A 326 31.63 -14.37 -13.08
C GLY A 326 31.71 -14.09 -11.58
N SER A 327 31.75 -12.81 -11.18
CA SER A 327 31.68 -12.32 -9.79
C SER A 327 30.81 -11.06 -9.74
N ALA A 328 30.07 -10.86 -8.65
CA ALA A 328 29.27 -9.65 -8.41
C ALA A 328 29.70 -8.99 -7.10
N SER A 329 29.80 -7.65 -7.08
CA SER A 329 29.89 -6.88 -5.84
C SER A 329 28.50 -6.73 -5.20
N LEU A 330 28.45 -6.34 -3.93
CA LEU A 330 27.19 -6.08 -3.24
C LEU A 330 26.48 -4.88 -3.90
N GLY A 331 25.22 -5.07 -4.26
CA GLY A 331 24.32 -4.06 -4.80
C GLY A 331 22.97 -4.17 -4.10
N ALA A 332 21.89 -4.39 -4.85
CA ALA A 332 20.55 -4.53 -4.30
C ALA A 332 19.69 -5.55 -5.08
N GLY A 333 18.68 -6.09 -4.42
CA GLY A 333 17.53 -6.73 -5.06
C GLY A 333 16.34 -5.77 -5.07
N ILE A 334 15.70 -5.57 -6.21
CA ILE A 334 14.48 -4.75 -6.33
C ILE A 334 13.37 -5.67 -6.84
N HIS A 335 12.25 -5.79 -6.12
CA HIS A 335 11.29 -6.87 -6.32
C HIS A 335 9.88 -6.51 -5.84
N HIS A 336 8.91 -7.38 -6.14
CA HIS A 336 7.53 -7.29 -5.65
C HIS A 336 7.20 -8.51 -4.76
N PRO A 337 7.47 -8.43 -3.45
CA PRO A 337 7.15 -9.51 -2.51
C PRO A 337 5.63 -9.60 -2.34
N GLU A 338 5.10 -10.82 -2.33
CA GLU A 338 3.64 -11.10 -2.34
C GLU A 338 2.90 -10.47 -3.54
N ALA A 339 3.62 -10.13 -4.62
CA ALA A 339 3.10 -9.33 -5.73
C ALA A 339 2.47 -7.98 -5.31
N ALA A 340 2.84 -7.48 -4.11
CA ALA A 340 2.44 -6.20 -3.57
C ALA A 340 3.37 -5.08 -4.10
N GLU A 341 3.37 -3.93 -3.42
CA GLU A 341 4.21 -2.79 -3.77
C GLU A 341 5.69 -3.14 -3.87
N LYS A 342 6.37 -2.47 -4.81
CA LYS A 342 7.81 -2.64 -5.06
C LYS A 342 8.64 -2.32 -3.82
N ARG A 343 9.60 -3.21 -3.53
CA ARG A 343 10.55 -3.11 -2.42
C ARG A 343 12.00 -3.21 -2.90
N ILE A 344 12.92 -2.78 -2.04
CA ILE A 344 14.36 -2.93 -2.21
C ILE A 344 14.97 -3.69 -1.01
N SER A 345 15.95 -4.54 -1.27
CA SER A 345 16.66 -5.35 -0.26
C SER A 345 18.16 -5.32 -0.52
N PHE A 346 18.98 -5.31 0.53
CA PHE A 346 20.44 -5.17 0.44
C PHE A 346 21.14 -6.41 0.99
N PRO A 347 22.03 -7.06 0.20
CA PRO A 347 22.71 -8.26 0.61
C PRO A 347 23.94 -7.99 1.48
N ASP A 348 24.13 -8.80 2.52
CA ASP A 348 25.40 -8.88 3.27
C ASP A 348 26.44 -9.67 2.49
N THR A 349 26.00 -10.71 1.76
CA THR A 349 26.89 -11.53 0.92
C THR A 349 26.25 -11.92 -0.40
N VAL A 350 27.09 -12.01 -1.45
CA VAL A 350 26.74 -12.55 -2.76
C VAL A 350 27.87 -13.49 -3.20
N ASN A 351 27.60 -14.78 -3.28
CA ASN A 351 28.59 -15.81 -3.60
C ASN A 351 28.20 -16.60 -4.85
N ALA A 352 29.16 -16.89 -5.73
CA ALA A 352 28.93 -17.75 -6.88
C ALA A 352 28.89 -19.24 -6.44
N THR A 353 27.72 -19.88 -6.52
CA THR A 353 27.52 -21.29 -6.16
C THR A 353 26.86 -22.05 -7.32
N GLY A 354 27.68 -22.72 -8.13
CA GLY A 354 27.18 -23.44 -9.30
C GLY A 354 26.45 -22.51 -10.27
N GLU A 355 25.20 -22.83 -10.56
CA GLU A 355 24.30 -22.09 -11.45
C GLU A 355 23.73 -20.80 -10.86
N TYR A 356 23.91 -20.55 -9.56
CA TYR A 356 23.24 -19.48 -8.82
C TYR A 356 24.21 -18.56 -8.08
N TRP A 357 23.79 -17.32 -7.90
CA TRP A 357 24.27 -16.43 -6.85
C TRP A 357 23.54 -16.82 -5.58
N ASP A 358 24.31 -17.22 -4.57
CA ASP A 358 23.85 -17.46 -3.22
C ASP A 358 23.90 -16.12 -2.46
N VAL A 359 22.74 -15.63 -2.04
CA VAL A 359 22.53 -14.29 -1.50
C VAL A 359 21.99 -14.37 -0.07
N ASN A 360 22.68 -13.73 0.85
CA ASN A 360 22.22 -13.53 2.23
C ASN A 360 21.95 -12.05 2.47
N TRP A 361 20.83 -11.72 3.11
CA TRP A 361 20.28 -10.36 3.17
C TRP A 361 20.63 -9.66 4.48
N GLY A 362 21.31 -8.52 4.41
CA GLY A 362 21.49 -7.62 5.55
C GLY A 362 20.22 -6.82 5.86
N GLU A 363 19.51 -6.37 4.83
CA GLU A 363 18.30 -5.56 4.94
C GLU A 363 17.23 -5.98 3.93
N GLY A 364 15.96 -5.94 4.35
CA GLY A 364 14.84 -6.48 3.57
C GLY A 364 14.94 -7.99 3.34
N ARG A 365 13.96 -8.57 2.66
CA ARG A 365 13.95 -9.99 2.26
C ARG A 365 13.38 -10.14 0.87
N THR A 366 13.16 -11.37 0.41
CA THR A 366 12.22 -11.63 -0.69
C THR A 366 11.08 -12.50 -0.17
N ALA A 367 10.01 -12.59 -0.94
CA ALA A 367 8.84 -13.42 -0.62
C ALA A 367 8.25 -14.00 -1.93
N PRO A 368 7.34 -14.99 -1.87
CA PRO A 368 6.59 -15.44 -3.04
C PRO A 368 6.10 -14.26 -3.90
N GLY A 369 6.29 -14.34 -5.22
CA GLY A 369 5.98 -13.23 -6.16
C GLY A 369 7.21 -12.37 -6.52
N SER A 370 8.25 -12.39 -5.70
CA SER A 370 9.54 -11.77 -6.02
C SER A 370 10.26 -12.51 -7.14
N SER A 371 9.93 -13.79 -7.38
CA SER A 371 10.51 -14.62 -8.44
C SER A 371 10.64 -13.89 -9.77
N GLY A 372 11.82 -13.94 -10.38
CA GLY A 372 12.17 -13.24 -11.61
C GLY A 372 12.71 -11.81 -11.43
N SER A 373 12.68 -11.26 -10.21
CA SER A 373 13.28 -9.96 -9.90
C SER A 373 14.80 -9.94 -10.12
N PRO A 374 15.39 -8.79 -10.47
CA PRO A 374 16.83 -8.66 -10.67
C PRO A 374 17.61 -8.61 -9.34
N LEU A 375 18.79 -9.22 -9.35
CA LEU A 375 19.90 -8.85 -8.47
C LEU A 375 20.84 -7.91 -9.23
N TYR A 376 21.13 -6.76 -8.65
CA TYR A 376 22.10 -5.80 -9.16
C TYR A 376 23.45 -5.94 -8.44
N ASP A 377 24.54 -5.76 -9.18
CA ASP A 377 25.85 -5.54 -8.57
C ASP A 377 26.00 -4.09 -8.04
N GLY A 378 27.10 -3.81 -7.33
CA GLY A 378 27.39 -2.47 -6.82
C GLY A 378 27.70 -1.41 -7.88
N ASN A 379 27.67 -1.75 -9.18
CA ASN A 379 27.69 -0.79 -10.29
C ASN A 379 26.30 -0.64 -10.94
N HIS A 380 25.25 -1.10 -10.27
CA HIS A 380 23.85 -0.97 -10.69
C HIS A 380 23.53 -1.76 -11.97
N ARG A 381 24.19 -2.91 -12.16
CA ARG A 381 23.96 -3.78 -13.32
C ARG A 381 23.35 -5.09 -12.90
N VAL A 382 22.33 -5.53 -13.62
CA VAL A 382 21.73 -6.86 -13.39
C VAL A 382 22.81 -7.93 -13.59
N VAL A 383 22.93 -8.85 -12.63
CA VAL A 383 23.83 -10.02 -12.68
C VAL A 383 23.09 -11.35 -12.67
N GLY A 384 21.79 -11.33 -12.38
CA GLY A 384 20.93 -12.51 -12.35
C GLY A 384 19.50 -12.16 -11.96
N GLN A 385 18.63 -13.17 -11.98
CA GLN A 385 17.22 -13.03 -11.62
C GLN A 385 16.82 -14.04 -10.54
N LEU A 386 15.93 -13.67 -9.63
CA LEU A 386 15.54 -14.51 -8.49
C LEU A 386 14.88 -15.79 -8.99
N CYS A 387 15.43 -16.93 -8.60
CA CYS A 387 14.85 -18.24 -8.87
C CYS A 387 13.99 -18.66 -7.69
N CYS A 388 14.61 -18.73 -6.51
CA CYS A 388 14.00 -19.33 -5.34
C CYS A 388 14.81 -18.98 -4.10
N GLY A 389 14.31 -19.42 -2.95
CA GLY A 389 14.99 -19.28 -1.69
C GLY A 389 14.04 -19.55 -0.55
N ALA A 390 14.50 -19.28 0.65
CA ALA A 390 13.70 -19.46 1.86
C ALA A 390 13.78 -18.26 2.79
N SER A 391 14.26 -17.11 2.29
CA SER A 391 14.30 -15.89 3.09
C SER A 391 12.88 -15.40 3.36
N TYR A 392 12.62 -14.94 4.58
CA TYR A 392 11.40 -14.25 5.01
C TYR A 392 11.73 -13.47 6.31
N CYS A 393 10.93 -12.47 6.72
CA CYS A 393 11.40 -11.45 7.69
C CYS A 393 11.97 -11.96 9.04
N PRO A 394 11.42 -13.00 9.68
CA PRO A 394 11.96 -13.63 10.89
C PRO A 394 13.20 -14.52 10.69
N ASN A 395 13.62 -14.80 9.46
CA ASN A 395 14.77 -15.66 9.20
C ASN A 395 15.85 -14.99 8.35
N ASP A 396 16.99 -15.64 8.31
CA ASP A 396 18.13 -15.20 7.51
C ASP A 396 18.62 -16.32 6.58
N TYR A 397 17.68 -17.07 5.99
CA TYR A 397 18.03 -18.05 4.97
C TYR A 397 18.32 -17.37 3.64
N ASN A 398 19.15 -18.04 2.85
CA ASN A 398 19.65 -17.48 1.61
C ASN A 398 18.61 -17.63 0.49
N ASP A 399 18.65 -16.66 -0.42
CA ASP A 399 17.98 -16.72 -1.70
C ASP A 399 18.98 -16.98 -2.83
N TYR A 400 18.47 -17.43 -3.98
CA TYR A 400 19.25 -17.87 -5.12
C TYR A 400 18.83 -17.14 -6.38
N TYR A 401 19.76 -16.42 -6.99
CA TYR A 401 19.55 -15.73 -8.26
C TYR A 401 20.28 -16.46 -9.38
N GLY A 402 19.60 -16.79 -10.47
CA GLY A 402 20.22 -17.51 -11.59
C GLY A 402 21.34 -16.70 -12.23
N ARG A 403 22.52 -17.29 -12.40
CA ARG A 403 23.71 -16.68 -13.04
C ARG A 403 23.60 -16.69 -14.56
N SER A 404 22.41 -16.43 -15.10
CA SER A 404 22.07 -16.59 -16.52
C SER A 404 22.89 -15.67 -17.42
N LEU A 405 23.20 -14.45 -16.97
CA LEU A 405 24.01 -13.48 -17.72
C LEU A 405 25.45 -13.95 -17.95
N ASP A 406 26.02 -14.73 -17.03
CA ASP A 406 27.33 -15.37 -17.19
C ASP A 406 27.21 -16.73 -17.91
N LEU A 407 26.43 -17.65 -17.33
CA LEU A 407 26.42 -19.07 -17.72
C LEU A 407 25.58 -19.39 -18.97
N ALA A 408 24.59 -18.55 -19.27
CA ALA A 408 23.70 -18.70 -20.43
C ALA A 408 23.85 -17.56 -21.43
N TRP A 409 25.01 -16.90 -21.46
CA TRP A 409 25.29 -15.84 -22.42
C TRP A 409 25.30 -16.34 -23.87
N SER A 410 26.04 -17.41 -24.13
CA SER A 410 26.26 -17.96 -25.48
C SER A 410 25.53 -19.28 -25.70
N GLY A 411 25.00 -19.49 -26.91
CA GLY A 411 24.30 -20.72 -27.27
C GLY A 411 23.32 -20.50 -28.42
N SER A 412 22.26 -21.32 -28.47
CA SER A 412 21.11 -21.07 -29.35
C SER A 412 20.38 -19.81 -28.91
N ALA A 413 19.86 -19.01 -29.84
CA ALA A 413 19.05 -17.84 -29.51
C ALA A 413 17.83 -18.18 -28.63
N SER A 414 17.29 -19.39 -28.74
CA SER A 414 16.16 -19.85 -27.91
C SER A 414 16.51 -20.18 -26.46
N SER A 415 17.79 -20.20 -26.10
CA SER A 415 18.26 -20.62 -24.76
C SER A 415 19.46 -19.82 -24.26
N SER A 416 19.79 -18.71 -24.89
CA SER A 416 20.90 -17.85 -24.49
C SER A 416 20.62 -16.38 -24.75
N LEU A 417 21.32 -15.50 -24.06
CA LEU A 417 21.02 -14.06 -24.02
C LEU A 417 21.75 -13.23 -25.08
N SER A 418 22.92 -13.66 -25.56
CA SER A 418 23.78 -12.87 -26.46
C SER A 418 23.10 -12.40 -27.74
N SER A 419 22.25 -13.22 -28.36
CA SER A 419 21.55 -12.84 -29.60
C SER A 419 20.55 -11.70 -29.41
N TRP A 420 20.14 -11.44 -28.16
CA TRP A 420 19.12 -10.46 -27.81
C TRP A 420 19.73 -9.25 -27.10
N LEU A 421 20.65 -9.47 -26.15
CA LEU A 421 21.25 -8.41 -25.34
C LEU A 421 22.52 -7.82 -25.97
N ASP A 422 23.18 -8.52 -26.89
CA ASP A 422 24.27 -7.97 -27.71
C ASP A 422 24.02 -8.15 -29.22
N PRO A 423 22.94 -7.56 -29.76
CA PRO A 423 22.56 -7.73 -31.15
C PRO A 423 23.58 -7.12 -32.14
N THR A 424 24.41 -6.19 -31.67
CA THR A 424 25.49 -5.58 -32.47
C THR A 424 26.75 -6.43 -32.55
N GLY A 425 26.85 -7.50 -31.75
CA GLY A 425 28.06 -8.32 -31.65
C GLY A 425 29.27 -7.55 -31.11
N SER A 426 29.03 -6.55 -30.25
CA SER A 426 30.06 -5.70 -29.66
C SER A 426 31.05 -6.47 -28.78
N GLY A 427 30.62 -7.61 -28.23
CA GLY A 427 31.39 -8.38 -27.26
C GLY A 427 31.43 -7.75 -25.86
N ALA A 428 30.55 -6.78 -25.59
CA ALA A 428 30.46 -6.09 -24.30
C ALA A 428 30.43 -7.08 -23.12
N GLN A 429 31.17 -6.78 -22.05
CA GLN A 429 31.12 -7.52 -20.78
C GLN A 429 30.05 -6.98 -19.84
N PHE A 430 29.67 -5.73 -20.05
CA PHE A 430 28.63 -5.04 -19.34
C PHE A 430 28.13 -3.86 -20.17
N ILE A 431 26.93 -3.39 -19.86
CA ILE A 431 26.39 -2.08 -20.25
C ILE A 431 25.62 -1.50 -19.08
N ASP A 432 25.46 -0.17 -19.07
CA ASP A 432 24.74 0.55 -18.03
C ASP A 432 23.25 0.72 -18.36
N THR A 433 22.49 1.18 -17.38
CA THR A 433 21.06 1.47 -17.50
C THR A 433 20.81 2.53 -18.59
N LEU A 434 19.80 2.28 -19.42
CA LEU A 434 19.33 3.21 -20.43
C LEU A 434 18.03 3.86 -19.94
N VAL A 435 18.07 5.18 -19.80
CA VAL A 435 16.91 6.03 -19.51
C VAL A 435 16.34 6.59 -20.83
N PRO A 436 15.12 6.20 -21.25
CA PRO A 436 14.50 6.70 -22.48
C PRO A 436 14.21 8.20 -22.45
N GLY A 437 14.39 8.89 -23.58
CA GLY A 437 14.19 10.35 -23.68
C GLY A 437 15.48 11.17 -23.52
N GLY A 438 16.60 10.47 -23.40
CA GLY A 438 17.91 11.01 -23.08
C GLY A 438 18.32 10.37 -21.77
N GLY A 439 19.46 9.67 -21.76
CA GLY A 439 20.19 9.43 -20.53
C GLY A 439 20.38 10.78 -19.89
N GLY A 440 19.49 11.14 -18.97
CA GLY A 440 19.62 12.37 -18.22
C GLY A 440 20.88 12.18 -17.42
N ASP A 441 21.76 13.17 -17.44
CA ASP A 441 22.70 13.32 -16.35
C ASP A 441 21.95 13.05 -15.03
N PRO A 442 22.59 12.38 -14.06
CA PRO A 442 21.94 12.02 -12.81
C PRO A 442 21.11 13.20 -12.29
N GLN A 443 19.90 12.93 -11.82
CA GLN A 443 18.99 13.98 -11.37
C GLN A 443 19.16 14.22 -9.88
N GLY A 444 18.84 15.42 -9.45
CA GLY A 444 19.05 15.87 -8.09
C GLY A 444 18.21 17.08 -7.79
N ALA A 445 18.21 17.47 -6.53
CA ALA A 445 17.50 18.63 -6.05
C ALA A 445 18.06 19.89 -6.71
N CYS A 446 17.17 20.60 -7.39
CA CYS A 446 17.40 21.93 -7.91
C CYS A 446 16.77 22.96 -6.98
N CYS A 447 17.60 23.85 -6.44
CA CYS A 447 17.22 24.83 -5.46
C CYS A 447 17.05 26.22 -6.09
N ILE A 448 15.80 26.71 -6.12
CA ILE A 448 15.50 28.10 -6.49
C ILE A 448 14.97 28.80 -5.23
N GLY A 449 15.88 29.43 -4.48
CA GLY A 449 15.59 29.88 -3.13
C GLY A 449 15.33 28.67 -2.22
N THR A 450 14.24 28.69 -1.45
CA THR A 450 13.80 27.55 -0.61
C THR A 450 12.91 26.55 -1.34
N THR A 451 12.60 26.78 -2.61
CA THR A 451 11.78 25.85 -3.40
C THR A 451 12.69 24.81 -4.03
N CYS A 452 12.40 23.54 -3.76
CA CYS A 452 13.10 22.41 -4.36
C CYS A 452 12.28 21.81 -5.50
N SER A 453 12.94 21.55 -6.62
CA SER A 453 12.42 20.74 -7.72
C SER A 453 13.45 19.68 -8.11
N TYR A 454 13.04 18.45 -8.37
CA TYR A 454 13.96 17.38 -8.78
C TYR A 454 14.15 17.39 -10.30
N GLY A 455 15.39 17.41 -10.79
CA GLY A 455 15.68 17.49 -12.22
C GLY A 455 17.17 17.35 -12.53
N THR A 456 17.56 17.49 -13.80
CA THR A 456 18.98 17.41 -14.19
C THR A 456 19.75 18.66 -13.75
N GLU A 457 21.08 18.56 -13.59
CA GLU A 457 21.94 19.73 -13.35
C GLU A 457 21.72 20.81 -14.43
N ASN A 458 21.59 20.39 -15.69
CA ASN A 458 21.39 21.30 -16.80
C ASN A 458 20.03 22.03 -16.73
N ASP A 459 18.93 21.33 -16.44
CA ASP A 459 17.61 21.95 -16.28
C ASP A 459 17.57 22.89 -15.07
N CYS A 460 18.29 22.51 -14.01
CA CYS A 460 18.44 23.35 -12.84
C CYS A 460 19.13 24.67 -13.16
N ASN A 461 20.27 24.58 -13.85
CA ASN A 461 21.05 25.72 -14.29
C ASN A 461 20.25 26.62 -15.25
N ILE A 462 19.47 26.04 -16.18
CA ILE A 462 18.59 26.80 -17.09
C ILE A 462 17.51 27.55 -16.31
N SER A 463 16.96 26.93 -15.27
CA SER A 463 15.92 27.51 -14.42
C SER A 463 16.47 28.54 -13.42
N GLY A 464 17.79 28.73 -13.38
CA GLY A 464 18.47 29.65 -12.47
C GLY A 464 18.55 29.15 -11.03
N GLY A 465 18.45 27.84 -10.82
CA GLY A 465 18.61 27.20 -9.52
C GLY A 465 20.05 26.75 -9.25
N GLU A 466 20.35 26.49 -7.99
CA GLU A 466 21.58 25.82 -7.55
C GLU A 466 21.32 24.32 -7.44
N TYR A 467 22.11 23.55 -8.17
CA TYR A 467 21.99 22.10 -8.17
C TYR A 467 22.71 21.49 -6.95
N ALA A 468 21.99 20.74 -6.13
CA ALA A 468 22.51 20.21 -4.87
C ALA A 468 23.39 18.97 -5.04
N GLY A 469 23.45 18.42 -6.26
CA GLY A 469 24.22 17.24 -6.61
C GLY A 469 23.34 16.06 -7.00
N ASP A 470 23.97 15.10 -7.64
CA ASP A 470 23.34 13.89 -8.16
C ASP A 470 22.68 13.09 -7.05
N PHE A 471 21.44 12.67 -7.29
CA PHE A 471 20.58 11.88 -6.40
C PHE A 471 20.21 12.55 -5.07
N VAL A 472 20.53 13.84 -4.88
CA VAL A 472 20.10 14.58 -3.69
C VAL A 472 18.58 14.81 -3.77
N SER A 473 17.80 14.16 -2.91
CA SER A 473 16.34 14.29 -2.90
C SER A 473 15.85 15.66 -2.41
N CYS A 474 14.69 16.12 -2.90
CA CYS A 474 14.02 17.29 -2.35
C CYS A 474 13.41 17.06 -0.95
N THR A 475 13.26 15.82 -0.50
CA THR A 475 12.67 15.48 0.81
C THR A 475 13.62 15.69 1.98
N SER A 476 14.94 15.80 1.72
CA SER A 476 15.94 16.15 2.73
C SER A 476 16.11 17.66 2.93
N TYR A 477 15.20 18.46 2.35
CA TYR A 477 15.21 19.93 2.37
C TYR A 477 16.57 20.56 2.00
N PRO A 478 17.24 20.12 0.92
CA PRO A 478 18.57 20.59 0.55
C PRO A 478 18.61 22.08 0.17
N CYS A 479 17.46 22.66 -0.17
CA CYS A 479 17.30 24.06 -0.54
C CYS A 479 16.98 24.97 0.66
N GLY A 480 16.94 24.41 1.88
CA GLY A 480 16.35 25.07 3.04
C GLY A 480 14.83 25.17 2.95
N GLY A 481 14.21 25.77 3.96
CA GLY A 481 12.73 25.81 4.06
C GLY A 481 12.11 24.54 4.62
N ALA A 482 12.91 23.68 5.27
CA ALA A 482 12.38 22.70 6.20
C ALA A 482 11.44 23.42 7.19
N PRO A 483 10.32 22.80 7.59
CA PRO A 483 9.53 23.32 8.70
C PRO A 483 10.41 23.60 9.92
N GLU A 484 10.24 24.78 10.53
CA GLU A 484 10.98 25.19 11.72
C GLU A 484 10.09 25.10 12.95
N GLY A 485 10.74 24.89 14.10
CA GLY A 485 10.10 24.74 15.39
C GLY A 485 11.05 25.17 16.50
N ALA A 486 10.51 25.32 17.71
CA ALA A 486 11.29 25.58 18.91
C ALA A 486 12.25 24.42 19.20
N CYS A 487 13.51 24.78 19.44
CA CYS A 487 14.59 23.89 19.80
C CYS A 487 15.16 24.33 21.15
N CYS A 488 15.17 23.42 22.12
CA CYS A 488 15.65 23.65 23.46
C CYS A 488 17.07 23.12 23.61
N ILE A 489 18.06 24.02 23.65
CA ILE A 489 19.47 23.68 23.81
C ILE A 489 19.91 24.19 25.19
N ALA A 490 20.18 23.28 26.11
CA ALA A 490 20.59 23.61 27.48
C ALA A 490 19.65 24.60 28.22
N GLY A 491 18.34 24.48 28.00
CA GLY A 491 17.31 25.33 28.61
C GLY A 491 17.02 26.63 27.85
N GLU A 492 17.82 26.99 26.85
CA GLU A 492 17.59 28.15 25.99
C GLU A 492 16.82 27.75 24.74
N CYS A 493 15.81 28.54 24.37
CA CYS A 493 14.96 28.27 23.20
C CYS A 493 15.43 29.04 21.97
N SER A 494 15.49 28.35 20.83
CA SER A 494 15.71 28.97 19.51
C SER A 494 14.83 28.29 18.46
N VAL A 495 14.34 29.04 17.47
CA VAL A 495 13.55 28.46 16.35
C VAL A 495 14.52 28.06 15.24
N MET A 496 14.52 26.79 14.84
CA MET A 496 15.37 26.24 13.79
C MET A 496 14.75 24.95 13.22
N SER A 497 15.39 24.30 12.25
CA SER A 497 14.97 22.99 11.76
C SER A 497 15.24 21.88 12.78
N ALA A 498 14.52 20.76 12.67
CA ALA A 498 14.75 19.59 13.52
C ALA A 498 16.19 19.04 13.41
N SER A 499 16.77 19.05 12.21
CA SER A 499 18.14 18.57 11.95
C SER A 499 19.20 19.49 12.56
N ASP A 500 19.01 20.80 12.49
CA ASP A 500 19.90 21.77 13.15
C ASP A 500 19.78 21.61 14.67
N CYS A 501 18.56 21.45 15.18
CA CYS A 501 18.32 21.25 16.60
C CYS A 501 19.08 20.03 17.15
N GLY A 502 18.99 18.89 16.46
CA GLY A 502 19.75 17.69 16.80
C GLY A 502 21.27 17.89 16.70
N SER A 503 21.74 18.63 15.68
CA SER A 503 23.17 18.91 15.49
C SER A 503 23.77 19.77 16.60
N PHE A 504 22.97 20.65 17.21
CA PHE A 504 23.36 21.44 18.38
C PHE A 504 23.10 20.73 19.72
N GLY A 505 22.63 19.48 19.71
CA GLY A 505 22.33 18.71 20.91
C GLY A 505 21.12 19.21 21.69
N GLY A 506 20.16 19.83 20.99
CA GLY A 506 18.91 20.32 21.57
C GLY A 506 17.72 19.38 21.37
N SER A 507 16.66 19.63 22.13
CA SER A 507 15.38 18.91 22.03
C SER A 507 14.38 19.70 21.19
N TYR A 508 13.99 19.17 20.04
CA TYR A 508 13.06 19.80 19.10
C TYR A 508 11.60 19.60 19.53
N GLN A 509 10.80 20.65 19.51
CA GLN A 509 9.43 20.69 20.04
C GLN A 509 8.33 20.55 18.97
N GLY A 510 8.71 20.12 17.76
CA GLY A 510 7.81 19.90 16.64
C GLY A 510 7.63 21.13 15.73
N ASP A 511 7.14 20.89 14.52
CA ASP A 511 7.03 21.92 13.47
C ASP A 511 5.98 22.99 13.81
N GLY A 512 6.33 24.26 13.59
CA GLY A 512 5.46 25.40 13.89
C GLY A 512 5.40 25.78 15.38
N SER A 513 6.10 25.06 16.26
CA SER A 513 6.27 25.45 17.67
C SER A 513 7.10 26.73 17.78
N THR A 514 6.83 27.55 18.80
CA THR A 514 7.49 28.85 18.98
C THR A 514 8.15 28.93 20.35
N CYS A 515 9.17 29.77 20.48
CA CYS A 515 9.82 30.03 21.76
C CYS A 515 8.97 30.90 22.69
N THR A 516 7.86 30.34 23.16
CA THR A 516 7.02 30.91 24.22
C THR A 516 7.63 30.61 25.59
N ASN A 517 7.33 31.46 26.56
CA ASN A 517 7.94 31.38 27.89
C ASN A 517 7.56 30.06 28.57
N GLY A 518 8.55 29.23 28.92
CA GLY A 518 8.38 27.94 29.60
C GLY A 518 8.47 26.69 28.71
N ILE A 519 8.63 26.81 27.39
CA ILE A 519 8.72 25.65 26.48
C ILE A 519 9.99 24.81 26.68
N CYS A 520 11.05 25.39 27.27
CA CYS A 520 12.31 24.69 27.57
C CYS A 520 12.53 24.40 29.06
N ASP A 521 11.56 24.74 29.93
CA ASP A 521 11.70 24.69 31.39
C ASP A 521 10.92 23.54 32.03
N ASN A 522 10.68 22.45 31.29
CA ASN A 522 10.02 21.22 31.78
C ASN A 522 8.76 21.48 32.64
N GLY A 523 7.93 22.46 32.26
CA GLY A 523 6.74 22.87 33.00
C GLY A 523 6.96 23.34 34.46
N GLY A 524 8.20 23.60 34.87
CA GLY A 524 8.56 23.96 36.25
C GLY A 524 8.86 22.77 37.17
N CYS A 525 8.96 21.55 36.65
CA CYS A 525 9.24 20.33 37.42
C CYS A 525 10.75 20.06 37.56
N GLU A 526 11.15 19.50 38.71
CA GLU A 526 12.53 19.07 38.94
C GLU A 526 12.92 17.89 38.02
N VAL A 527 14.22 17.71 37.75
CA VAL A 527 14.69 16.62 36.86
C VAL A 527 14.29 15.25 37.41
N GLY A 528 13.68 14.43 36.54
CA GLY A 528 13.06 13.15 36.90
C GLY A 528 11.56 13.26 37.19
N TYR A 529 10.97 14.45 37.04
CA TYR A 529 9.54 14.69 37.16
C TYR A 529 9.01 15.39 35.91
N SER A 530 7.81 14.99 35.49
CA SER A 530 7.07 15.59 34.39
C SER A 530 5.72 16.10 34.91
N PRO A 531 5.23 17.24 34.39
CA PRO A 531 3.90 17.72 34.74
C PRO A 531 2.82 16.86 34.10
N ASP A 532 1.74 16.62 34.83
CA ASP A 532 0.51 16.06 34.29
C ASP A 532 -0.28 17.13 33.51
N CYS A 533 -1.45 16.79 32.98
CA CYS A 533 -2.29 17.73 32.24
C CYS A 533 -2.81 18.91 33.09
N ALA A 534 -2.76 18.81 34.41
CA ALA A 534 -3.10 19.89 35.35
C ALA A 534 -1.88 20.73 35.80
N GLY A 535 -0.67 20.38 35.33
CA GLY A 535 0.58 21.05 35.70
C GLY A 535 1.18 20.60 37.04
N THR A 536 0.72 19.46 37.57
CA THR A 536 1.24 18.84 38.81
C THR A 536 2.40 17.92 38.45
N CYS A 537 3.54 18.06 39.14
CA CYS A 537 4.73 17.27 38.84
C CYS A 537 4.67 15.88 39.48
N PHE A 538 4.71 14.82 38.65
CA PHE A 538 4.88 13.43 39.06
C PHE A 538 6.22 12.87 38.56
N GLU A 539 6.79 11.87 39.24
CA GLU A 539 8.03 11.24 38.77
C GLU A 539 7.78 10.49 37.47
N ASP A 540 8.75 10.51 36.55
CA ASP A 540 8.58 9.95 35.20
C ASP A 540 8.18 8.47 35.19
N SER A 541 8.53 7.72 36.24
CA SER A 541 8.14 6.32 36.42
C SER A 541 6.63 6.12 36.56
N VAL A 542 5.89 7.07 37.12
CA VAL A 542 4.43 6.99 37.27
C VAL A 542 3.78 6.91 35.89
N TYR A 543 4.17 7.79 34.97
CA TYR A 543 3.66 7.77 33.60
C TYR A 543 4.07 6.51 32.84
N THR A 544 5.24 5.96 33.14
CA THR A 544 5.72 4.73 32.48
C THR A 544 4.89 3.51 32.89
N ASP A 545 4.42 3.48 34.12
CA ASP A 545 3.67 2.35 34.68
C ASP A 545 2.16 2.45 34.42
N TRP A 546 1.61 3.67 34.28
CA TRP A 546 0.17 3.95 34.23
C TRP A 546 -0.31 4.29 32.82
N VAL A 547 0.50 4.95 31.98
CA VAL A 547 0.04 5.32 30.62
C VAL A 547 -0.06 4.09 29.71
N GLY A 548 -1.28 3.80 29.23
CA GLY A 548 -1.57 2.73 28.28
C GLY A 548 -1.50 1.32 28.89
N ASP A 549 -1.74 1.21 30.20
CA ASP A 549 -1.73 -0.07 30.93
C ASP A 549 -3.04 -0.89 30.76
N GLY A 550 -4.04 -0.30 30.10
CA GLY A 550 -5.36 -0.90 29.85
C GLY A 550 -6.43 -0.52 30.90
N TYR A 551 -6.14 0.47 31.76
CA TYR A 551 -7.07 1.09 32.68
C TYR A 551 -7.18 2.61 32.44
N CYS A 552 -8.31 3.21 32.82
CA CYS A 552 -8.52 4.66 32.74
C CYS A 552 -7.98 5.32 34.02
N ASP A 553 -6.78 5.90 33.94
CA ASP A 553 -6.08 6.48 35.09
C ASP A 553 -6.28 8.00 35.26
N ASP A 554 -7.02 8.64 34.36
CA ASP A 554 -7.34 10.06 34.44
C ASP A 554 -8.19 10.38 35.69
N GLY A 555 -7.60 11.16 36.61
CA GLY A 555 -8.18 11.53 37.90
C GLY A 555 -7.94 10.51 39.02
N ALA A 556 -7.17 9.45 38.78
CA ALA A 556 -6.84 8.44 39.79
C ALA A 556 -5.82 8.96 40.82
N TYR A 557 -5.92 8.47 42.05
CA TYR A 557 -5.04 8.87 43.15
C TYR A 557 -3.86 7.89 43.26
N VAL A 558 -2.64 8.41 43.19
CA VAL A 558 -1.43 7.60 43.42
C VAL A 558 -1.40 7.15 44.91
N PRO A 559 -1.45 5.83 45.21
CA PRO A 559 -1.52 5.32 46.58
C PRO A 559 -0.32 5.73 47.43
N SER A 560 -0.55 6.00 48.73
CA SER A 560 0.50 6.45 49.65
C SER A 560 1.61 5.41 49.92
N ASP A 561 1.35 4.15 49.62
CA ASP A 561 2.23 2.99 49.77
C ASP A 561 2.84 2.50 48.45
N TYR A 562 2.59 3.21 47.33
CA TYR A 562 3.14 2.90 46.00
C TYR A 562 4.68 3.11 45.90
N GLY A 563 5.32 3.58 46.96
CA GLY A 563 6.79 3.65 47.06
C GLY A 563 7.46 4.84 46.36
N TYR A 564 6.70 5.86 45.98
CA TYR A 564 7.13 7.05 45.24
C TYR A 564 7.37 8.28 46.14
N GLY A 565 8.21 9.24 45.67
CA GLY A 565 8.70 10.40 46.43
C GLY A 565 7.92 11.72 46.32
N GLY A 566 6.82 11.81 45.58
CA GLY A 566 6.04 13.05 45.45
C GLY A 566 4.67 13.04 46.14
N PRO A 567 3.71 13.89 45.73
CA PRO A 567 2.55 14.22 46.55
C PRO A 567 1.54 13.07 46.59
N ALA A 568 1.65 12.22 47.62
CA ALA A 568 0.72 11.14 47.90
C ALA A 568 -0.71 11.66 48.10
N GLY A 569 -1.69 10.98 47.49
CA GLY A 569 -3.11 11.37 47.58
C GLY A 569 -3.48 12.59 46.72
N VAL A 570 -2.72 12.87 45.66
CA VAL A 570 -3.10 13.84 44.61
C VAL A 570 -3.48 13.07 43.34
N ALA A 571 -4.55 13.53 42.68
CA ALA A 571 -5.03 12.94 41.44
C ALA A 571 -4.09 13.29 40.27
N ILE A 572 -3.77 12.30 39.42
CA ILE A 572 -3.03 12.48 38.17
C ILE A 572 -4.01 12.72 37.01
N TYR A 573 -3.70 13.62 36.08
CA TYR A 573 -4.53 13.88 34.90
C TYR A 573 -3.78 13.58 33.60
N LEU A 574 -4.31 12.67 32.78
CA LEU A 574 -3.69 12.15 31.55
C LEU A 574 -4.52 12.46 30.29
N ASN A 575 -5.62 13.19 30.42
CA ASN A 575 -6.59 13.50 29.36
C ASN A 575 -6.17 14.56 28.32
N CYS A 576 -4.89 14.88 28.19
CA CYS A 576 -4.39 15.86 27.22
C CYS A 576 -3.60 15.20 26.09
N ASP A 577 -3.46 15.93 24.97
CA ASP A 577 -2.77 15.46 23.75
C ASP A 577 -1.36 14.93 24.02
N ALA A 578 -0.67 15.44 25.05
CA ALA A 578 0.68 15.01 25.43
C ALA A 578 0.77 13.53 25.83
N PHE A 579 -0.31 12.95 26.37
CA PHE A 579 -0.37 11.53 26.79
C PHE A 579 -1.29 10.69 25.90
N ASN A 580 -1.73 11.25 24.75
CA ASN A 580 -2.69 10.62 23.84
C ASN A 580 -3.96 10.09 24.55
N CYS A 581 -4.45 10.83 25.56
CA CYS A 581 -5.53 10.40 26.44
C CYS A 581 -5.35 8.97 26.95
N ASP A 582 -4.29 8.75 27.71
CA ASP A 582 -3.94 7.44 28.25
C ASP A 582 -3.81 6.36 27.15
N ASN A 583 -3.19 6.73 26.03
CA ASN A 583 -3.05 5.90 24.83
C ASN A 583 -4.38 5.32 24.29
N ASP A 584 -5.36 6.21 24.11
CA ASP A 584 -6.72 5.95 23.59
C ASP A 584 -7.70 5.22 24.53
N ASP A 585 -7.34 4.98 25.80
CA ASP A 585 -8.19 4.23 26.75
C ASP A 585 -9.27 5.08 27.47
N CYS A 586 -9.24 6.41 27.29
CA CYS A 586 -10.20 7.34 27.90
C CYS A 586 -11.67 7.23 27.39
N THR A 587 -11.95 6.48 26.33
CA THR A 587 -13.19 6.68 25.55
C THR A 587 -14.48 6.10 26.14
N ASP A 588 -14.42 5.41 27.30
CA ASP A 588 -15.61 4.94 28.01
C ASP A 588 -15.44 4.91 29.55
N CYS A 589 -14.96 5.99 30.17
CA CYS A 589 -14.95 6.11 31.64
C CYS A 589 -16.37 6.42 32.16
N GLY A 590 -17.29 5.46 32.00
CA GLY A 590 -18.69 5.46 32.44
C GLY A 590 -18.87 5.39 33.96
N GLY A 591 -18.20 6.28 34.71
CA GLY A 591 -18.31 6.39 36.17
C GLY A 591 -17.64 5.29 36.97
N GLY A 592 -16.71 4.54 36.37
CA GLY A 592 -15.89 3.54 37.06
C GLY A 592 -14.63 4.15 37.65
N GLY A 593 -14.70 4.57 38.91
CA GLY A 593 -13.50 4.59 39.77
C GLY A 593 -13.20 3.18 40.29
N ASP A 594 -12.18 3.06 41.14
CA ASP A 594 -11.74 1.84 41.85
C ASP A 594 -12.90 0.87 42.20
N PRO A 595 -12.67 -0.46 42.21
CA PRO A 595 -13.69 -1.42 42.58
C PRO A 595 -14.37 -1.04 43.90
N THR A 596 -15.71 -0.95 43.88
CA THR A 596 -16.51 -0.48 45.02
C THR A 596 -17.22 -1.63 45.74
N GLY A 597 -17.53 -1.42 47.02
CA GLY A 597 -18.08 -2.44 47.91
C GLY A 597 -18.76 -1.83 49.13
N ALA A 598 -19.42 -2.65 49.93
CA ALA A 598 -20.14 -2.23 51.13
C ALA A 598 -19.18 -1.72 52.22
N CYS A 599 -19.27 -0.42 52.49
CA CYS A 599 -18.61 0.26 53.59
C CYS A 599 -19.56 0.51 54.75
N CYS A 600 -19.15 0.10 55.95
CA CYS A 600 -19.90 0.27 57.19
C CYS A 600 -19.30 1.36 58.08
N VAL A 601 -19.97 2.51 58.18
CA VAL A 601 -19.58 3.60 59.07
C VAL A 601 -20.68 3.80 60.12
N ASN A 602 -20.36 3.61 61.40
CA ASN A 602 -21.30 3.77 62.52
C ASN A 602 -22.63 3.02 62.34
N GLY A 603 -22.59 1.81 61.76
CA GLY A 603 -23.76 0.96 61.51
C GLY A 603 -24.58 1.31 60.26
N SER A 604 -24.20 2.35 59.51
CA SER A 604 -24.82 2.69 58.21
C SER A 604 -23.96 2.16 57.05
N CYS A 605 -24.62 1.57 56.06
CA CYS A 605 -23.97 0.98 54.89
C CYS A 605 -24.02 1.91 53.66
N SER A 606 -22.91 2.02 52.94
CA SER A 606 -22.81 2.71 51.64
C SER A 606 -21.91 1.93 50.68
N ILE A 607 -22.12 2.05 49.36
CA ILE A 607 -21.24 1.44 48.35
C ILE A 607 -20.26 2.51 47.87
N ILE A 608 -18.99 2.38 48.26
CA ILE A 608 -17.87 3.30 47.95
C ILE A 608 -16.58 2.48 47.80
N ASN A 609 -15.46 3.08 47.39
CA ASN A 609 -14.16 2.37 47.34
C ASN A 609 -13.56 2.19 48.75
N GLU A 610 -12.55 1.32 48.89
CA GLU A 610 -11.92 0.99 50.17
C GLU A 610 -11.22 2.20 50.83
N ALA A 611 -10.59 3.06 50.03
CA ALA A 611 -9.85 4.22 50.50
C ALA A 611 -10.78 5.28 51.14
N ASP A 612 -11.91 5.57 50.50
CA ASP A 612 -12.96 6.45 51.01
C ASP A 612 -13.63 5.85 52.25
N CYS A 613 -13.83 4.53 52.27
CA CYS A 613 -14.38 3.83 53.43
C CYS A 613 -13.48 3.97 54.66
N THR A 614 -12.18 3.76 54.47
CA THR A 614 -11.17 3.85 55.52
C THR A 614 -11.02 5.30 55.99
N SER A 615 -11.02 6.27 55.07
CA SER A 615 -10.95 7.70 55.37
C SER A 615 -12.17 8.20 56.15
N ALA A 616 -13.35 7.61 55.90
CA ALA A 616 -14.56 7.86 56.68
C ALA A 616 -14.58 7.14 58.05
N GLY A 617 -13.55 6.36 58.38
CA GLY A 617 -13.45 5.58 59.62
C GLY A 617 -14.37 4.35 59.63
N GLY A 618 -14.77 3.86 58.46
CA GLY A 618 -15.63 2.68 58.28
C GLY A 618 -14.86 1.38 58.06
N THR A 619 -15.59 0.27 58.12
CA THR A 619 -15.07 -1.06 57.79
C THR A 619 -15.56 -1.46 56.40
N TYR A 620 -14.61 -1.73 55.48
CA TYR A 620 -14.90 -2.17 54.13
C TYR A 620 -15.07 -3.70 54.06
N ASN A 621 -16.06 -4.18 53.32
CA ASN A 621 -16.42 -5.61 53.25
C ASN A 621 -15.93 -6.31 51.98
N GLY A 622 -15.03 -5.67 51.22
CA GLY A 622 -14.44 -6.19 49.98
C GLY A 622 -15.24 -5.81 48.73
N ASP A 623 -14.60 -5.97 47.58
CA ASP A 623 -15.13 -5.50 46.29
C ASP A 623 -16.40 -6.23 45.87
N ASN A 624 -17.31 -5.48 45.24
CA ASN A 624 -18.64 -5.93 44.81
C ASN A 624 -19.56 -6.44 45.94
N SER A 625 -19.20 -6.23 47.21
CA SER A 625 -20.08 -6.51 48.35
C SER A 625 -21.24 -5.51 48.42
N SER A 626 -22.42 -5.95 48.89
CA SER A 626 -23.65 -5.15 48.82
C SER A 626 -24.18 -4.74 50.19
N CYS A 627 -24.91 -3.62 50.26
CA CYS A 627 -25.57 -3.15 51.49
C CYS A 627 -26.88 -3.89 51.82
N THR A 628 -27.28 -4.85 51.02
CA THR A 628 -28.48 -5.68 51.24
C THR A 628 -28.24 -6.68 52.38
N GLY A 629 -29.21 -6.82 53.30
CA GLY A 629 -29.11 -7.78 54.42
C GLY A 629 -28.48 -7.23 55.72
N ASN A 630 -28.34 -5.91 55.84
CA ASN A 630 -27.78 -5.20 57.00
C ASN A 630 -26.38 -5.72 57.42
N PRO A 631 -25.37 -5.65 56.52
CA PRO A 631 -24.01 -6.12 56.80
C PRO A 631 -23.31 -5.34 57.93
N CYS A 632 -23.82 -4.16 58.31
CA CYS A 632 -23.18 -3.27 59.28
C CYS A 632 -23.63 -3.46 60.73
N GLY A 633 -24.46 -4.48 61.02
CA GLY A 633 -24.67 -5.02 62.36
C GLY A 633 -24.98 -3.99 63.47
N GLY A 634 -26.20 -3.46 63.50
CA GLY A 634 -26.65 -2.58 64.58
C GLY A 634 -28.17 -2.59 64.77
N GLY A 635 -28.68 -3.45 65.68
CA GLY A 635 -30.09 -3.46 66.07
C GLY A 635 -30.51 -4.62 66.99
N GLY A 636 -30.13 -4.54 68.27
CA GLY A 636 -30.87 -5.07 69.44
C GLY A 636 -31.01 -6.58 69.64
N GLU A 637 -30.36 -7.12 70.67
CA GLU A 637 -30.80 -8.38 71.30
C GLU A 637 -32.26 -8.23 71.77
N CYS A 638 -33.10 -9.22 71.48
CA CYS A 638 -34.46 -9.27 72.01
C CYS A 638 -34.43 -9.26 73.54
N PRO A 639 -35.43 -8.64 74.22
CA PRO A 639 -35.52 -8.67 75.67
C PRO A 639 -35.47 -10.11 76.21
N ALA A 640 -34.89 -10.32 77.39
CA ALA A 640 -34.76 -11.65 77.98
C ALA A 640 -36.13 -12.38 78.07
N GLY A 641 -36.25 -13.53 77.39
CA GLY A 641 -37.48 -14.31 77.25
C GLY A 641 -38.13 -14.24 75.86
N GLU A 642 -37.54 -13.48 74.92
CA GLU A 642 -37.95 -13.40 73.52
C GLU A 642 -36.79 -13.79 72.58
N MET A 643 -37.12 -14.37 71.42
CA MET A 643 -36.18 -14.72 70.36
C MET A 643 -36.59 -14.14 69.00
N GLN A 644 -35.60 -13.94 68.12
CA GLN A 644 -35.77 -13.28 66.84
C GLN A 644 -36.26 -14.26 65.75
N ASP A 645 -37.27 -13.88 64.96
CA ASP A 645 -37.73 -14.65 63.80
C ASP A 645 -36.83 -14.46 62.56
N CYS A 646 -37.08 -15.25 61.50
CA CYS A 646 -36.29 -15.20 60.26
C CYS A 646 -36.37 -13.86 59.51
N ASN A 647 -37.28 -12.96 59.92
CA ASN A 647 -37.43 -11.61 59.36
C ASN A 647 -36.95 -10.52 60.34
N GLY A 648 -36.40 -10.89 61.50
CA GLY A 648 -35.78 -9.97 62.44
C GLY A 648 -36.68 -9.43 63.56
N ASN A 649 -37.91 -9.92 63.74
CA ASN A 649 -38.81 -9.45 64.82
C ASN A 649 -38.66 -10.29 66.11
N CYS A 650 -38.85 -9.67 67.28
CA CYS A 650 -38.79 -10.38 68.58
C CYS A 650 -40.15 -10.99 68.97
N CYS A 651 -40.13 -12.27 69.33
CA CYS A 651 -41.31 -13.06 69.75
C CYS A 651 -41.02 -13.86 71.03
N PRO A 652 -41.99 -14.10 71.93
CA PRO A 652 -41.77 -14.90 73.14
C PRO A 652 -41.27 -16.33 72.85
N GLU A 653 -40.26 -16.79 73.60
CA GLU A 653 -39.64 -18.12 73.37
C GLU A 653 -40.64 -19.28 73.50
N ASN A 654 -41.72 -19.11 74.29
CA ASN A 654 -42.72 -20.15 74.49
C ASN A 654 -43.67 -20.36 73.30
N TRP A 655 -43.58 -19.55 72.25
CA TRP A 655 -44.36 -19.73 71.01
C TRP A 655 -43.74 -20.76 70.06
N VAL A 656 -42.48 -21.15 70.29
CA VAL A 656 -41.78 -22.13 69.44
C VAL A 656 -42.13 -23.58 69.82
N ALA A 657 -42.84 -23.79 70.94
CA ALA A 657 -43.21 -25.11 71.45
C ALA A 657 -44.68 -25.52 71.20
N ASP A 658 -45.48 -24.72 70.47
CA ASP A 658 -46.87 -25.04 70.08
C ASP A 658 -46.98 -25.42 68.59
#